data_AF-A5DJR7-F1
#
_entry.id   AF-A5DJR7-F1
#
_cell.length_a   1.000
_cell.length_b   1.000
_cell.length_c   1.000
_cell.angle_alpha   90.00
_cell.angle_beta   90.00
_cell.angle_gamma   90.00
#
_symmetry.space_group_name_H-M   'P 1'
#
loop_
_entity.id
_entity.type
_entity.pdbx_description
1 polymer ?
#
loop_
_entity_poly.entity_id
_entity_poly.type
_entity_poly.pdbx_seq_one_letter_code
_entity_poly.pdbx_strand_id
1 'polypeptide(L)'
;MENGKPKTKKRKYSRNGCKECKRRKQKCDEGKPACHQCTRLHKVCIYDLERPIRFENSGYILAVQETEHNRGNRNDTGSKLTGQTPTKMSSKHVSSVPIPNSLTPLSLPEMDFNESIGSLDLQVAKDLLDDANSLVTNIHDLATHELTLDDIIIPEIADMPHLSPESLAPEAILGTVNNRKLANEVIEKYDLQDADKELLTSVCLGPKSYLIFPFASSVESNQVMTVLLQHSKSCPYLLYSLLAISATFQFNLGNEHCDVISRTHISTCLKLLSAAFSPELSENVNKSIWNDIEGLLLTVLVLTTNFAASYKVNKVGILHSWRTHLRGAKDLLLNYILNYKRRNISPGLALAKLWYFAIEMTAGLNSPLGGTLSKVRKSDKPQIKSENRETVEQAQEDELLFLDTGFFDEHSNPEYYRILVQSQLVTTGAHPFNLFLGYTIEYVRAAEELVRGIIFLREHPNNRLSTNQIAKITSLIYQSLQATVIPGVNLKTFEVSDTVQVDIPASLAISEGKRVSWFDLAQQVHTNHLYLKMLITPGMMNLPKTHHLVRELVSTLIESLVMVKKRSSDGSFYLDRNIFDSRAMMIQSPIVQCIELIDNLDDLEKASLYFHGLVELGTGSAAAACERVRKHRINLQQLKFEDISYHDPEVETLPFS
;
A
#
# COMPACT_ATOMS: atom_id res chain seq x y z
N MET A 1 -50.50 29.55 58.24
CA MET A 1 -50.54 28.45 57.26
C MET A 1 -50.04 29.00 55.94
N GLU A 2 -48.93 28.48 55.41
CA GLU A 2 -48.33 28.98 54.17
C GLU A 2 -48.80 28.16 52.95
N ASN A 3 -49.17 28.85 51.87
CA ASN A 3 -49.57 28.21 50.62
C ASN A 3 -48.35 27.87 49.76
N GLY A 4 -47.96 26.60 49.72
CA GLY A 4 -46.84 26.10 48.93
C GLY A 4 -47.05 26.25 47.41
N LYS A 5 -46.07 26.85 46.72
CA LYS A 5 -46.08 27.00 45.25
C LYS A 5 -45.97 25.62 44.55
N PRO A 6 -46.67 25.40 43.42
CA PRO A 6 -46.69 24.10 42.75
C PRO A 6 -45.33 23.74 42.11
N LYS A 7 -44.86 22.51 42.33
CA LYS A 7 -43.61 22.00 41.75
C LYS A 7 -43.75 21.78 40.24
N THR A 8 -42.89 22.43 39.45
CA THR A 8 -42.88 22.30 37.98
C THR A 8 -42.36 20.93 37.54
N LYS A 9 -43.19 20.16 36.81
CA LYS A 9 -42.80 18.87 36.22
C LYS A 9 -41.69 19.08 35.17
N LYS A 10 -40.47 18.60 35.45
CA LYS A 10 -39.36 18.56 34.47
C LYS A 10 -39.81 17.75 33.23
N ARG A 11 -39.77 18.38 32.05
CA ARG A 11 -40.21 17.75 30.79
C ARG A 11 -39.16 16.76 30.28
N LYS A 12 -39.57 15.59 29.76
CA LYS A 12 -38.68 14.62 29.11
C LYS A 12 -38.05 15.26 27.85
N TYR A 13 -36.72 15.22 27.76
CA TYR A 13 -36.01 15.42 26.50
C TYR A 13 -36.10 14.17 25.63
N SER A 14 -36.03 14.32 24.31
CA SER A 14 -35.96 13.18 23.40
C SER A 14 -34.54 12.57 23.40
N ARG A 15 -34.44 11.25 23.29
CA ARG A 15 -33.14 10.55 23.38
C ARG A 15 -32.34 10.63 22.07
N ASN A 16 -33.02 10.69 20.93
CA ASN A 16 -32.43 10.53 19.61
C ASN A 16 -32.28 11.87 18.86
N GLY A 17 -32.50 13.01 19.53
CA GLY A 17 -32.39 14.34 18.94
C GLY A 17 -31.01 14.60 18.31
N CYS A 18 -30.96 15.39 17.25
CA CYS A 18 -29.74 15.73 16.54
C CYS A 18 -28.72 16.47 17.43
N LYS A 19 -27.42 16.35 17.10
CA LYS A 19 -26.29 16.99 17.80
C LYS A 19 -26.50 18.48 18.02
N GLU A 20 -27.01 19.20 17.01
CA GLU A 20 -27.18 20.66 17.10
C GLU A 20 -28.33 21.08 18.02
N CYS A 21 -29.43 20.30 18.10
CA CYS A 21 -30.47 20.53 19.11
C CYS A 21 -30.02 20.13 20.52
N LYS A 22 -29.27 19.02 20.66
CA LYS A 22 -28.62 18.60 21.92
C LYS A 22 -27.69 19.71 22.44
N ARG A 23 -26.78 20.21 21.59
CA ARG A 23 -25.82 21.30 21.92
C ARG A 23 -26.52 22.58 22.37
N ARG A 24 -27.60 22.95 21.68
CA ARG A 24 -28.44 24.12 22.01
C ARG A 24 -29.40 23.88 23.19
N LYS A 25 -29.43 22.68 23.79
CA LYS A 25 -30.35 22.28 24.87
C LYS A 25 -31.84 22.52 24.52
N GLN A 26 -32.20 22.47 23.24
CA GLN A 26 -33.57 22.67 22.75
C GLN A 26 -34.21 21.34 22.34
N LYS A 27 -35.56 21.27 22.35
CA LYS A 27 -36.28 20.08 21.92
C LYS A 27 -36.02 19.81 20.43
N CYS A 28 -35.66 18.58 20.10
CA CYS A 28 -35.63 18.09 18.72
C CYS A 28 -36.99 17.47 18.36
N ASP A 29 -37.44 17.67 17.14
CA ASP A 29 -38.60 17.04 16.51
C ASP A 29 -38.27 15.68 15.84
N GLU A 30 -36.98 15.32 15.78
CA GLU A 30 -36.44 14.05 15.24
C GLU A 30 -36.74 13.77 13.75
N GLY A 31 -37.23 14.78 13.00
CA GLY A 31 -37.40 14.71 11.55
C GLY A 31 -36.10 14.45 10.79
N LYS A 32 -36.16 13.58 9.78
CA LYS A 32 -35.08 13.26 8.84
C LYS A 32 -35.45 13.77 7.43
N PRO A 33 -34.49 14.21 6.59
CA PRO A 33 -33.04 14.23 6.83
C PRO A 33 -32.58 15.33 7.81
N ALA A 34 -33.38 16.39 8.01
CA ALA A 34 -33.10 17.47 8.97
C ALA A 34 -34.33 17.81 9.81
N CYS A 35 -34.13 18.08 11.10
CA CYS A 35 -35.21 18.47 11.99
C CYS A 35 -35.68 19.91 11.71
N HIS A 36 -36.98 20.17 11.85
CA HIS A 36 -37.60 21.46 11.59
C HIS A 36 -36.87 22.63 12.28
N GLN A 37 -36.42 22.42 13.52
CA GLN A 37 -35.72 23.44 14.29
C GLN A 37 -34.28 23.73 13.79
N CYS A 38 -33.63 22.82 13.06
CA CYS A 38 -32.36 23.10 12.37
C CYS A 38 -32.59 23.71 10.98
N THR A 39 -33.60 23.21 10.25
CA THR A 39 -34.02 23.71 8.93
C THR A 39 -34.38 25.20 9.01
N ARG A 40 -35.27 25.59 9.93
CA ARG A 40 -35.71 26.99 10.14
C ARG A 40 -34.58 27.95 10.54
N LEU A 41 -33.45 27.45 11.05
CA LEU A 41 -32.32 28.25 11.50
C LEU A 41 -31.12 28.20 10.54
N HIS A 42 -31.26 27.49 9.40
CA HIS A 42 -30.18 27.21 8.45
C HIS A 42 -28.92 26.67 9.15
N LYS A 43 -29.07 25.51 9.82
CA LYS A 43 -27.98 24.82 10.54
C LYS A 43 -27.90 23.34 10.17
N VAL A 44 -26.67 22.83 10.12
CA VAL A 44 -26.38 21.43 9.76
C VAL A 44 -27.00 20.51 10.81
N CYS A 45 -27.90 19.63 10.37
CA CYS A 45 -28.64 18.72 11.25
C CYS A 45 -27.98 17.33 11.25
N ILE A 46 -27.14 17.05 12.23
CA ILE A 46 -26.41 15.78 12.33
C ILE A 46 -27.05 14.90 13.42
N TYR A 47 -27.46 13.69 13.06
CA TYR A 47 -27.86 12.67 14.02
C TYR A 47 -26.68 11.77 14.39
N ASP A 48 -26.67 11.25 15.61
CA ASP A 48 -25.70 10.22 16.00
C ASP A 48 -26.10 8.90 15.33
N LEU A 49 -25.28 8.42 14.38
CA LEU A 49 -25.39 7.06 13.88
C LEU A 49 -24.81 6.11 14.93
N GLU A 50 -25.62 5.12 15.28
CA GLU A 50 -25.45 3.93 16.14
C GLU A 50 -24.17 3.77 16.99
N ARG A 51 -24.38 3.47 18.28
CA ARG A 51 -23.31 3.19 19.25
C ARG A 51 -22.72 1.80 19.02
N PRO A 52 -21.41 1.60 19.29
CA PRO A 52 -20.84 0.26 19.35
C PRO A 52 -21.49 -0.55 20.49
N ILE A 53 -21.72 -1.83 20.21
CA ILE A 53 -22.19 -2.80 21.20
C ILE A 53 -21.03 -3.11 22.16
N ARG A 54 -21.30 -3.06 23.48
CA ARG A 54 -20.40 -3.63 24.47
C ARG A 54 -20.61 -5.14 24.49
N PHE A 55 -19.55 -5.90 24.23
CA PHE A 55 -19.53 -7.33 24.50
C PHE A 55 -19.03 -7.55 25.93
N GLU A 56 -19.79 -8.29 26.73
CA GLU A 56 -19.32 -8.81 28.02
C GLU A 56 -18.59 -10.13 27.78
N ASN A 57 -17.58 -10.41 28.62
CA ASN A 57 -16.73 -11.59 28.45
C ASN A 57 -17.53 -12.88 28.70
N SER A 58 -17.65 -13.72 27.67
CA SER A 58 -17.96 -15.14 27.81
C SER A 58 -16.77 -15.93 27.28
N GLY A 59 -16.10 -16.67 28.16
CA GLY A 59 -14.76 -17.17 27.91
C GLY A 59 -14.73 -18.57 27.27
N TYR A 60 -13.76 -18.78 26.38
CA TYR A 60 -13.23 -20.11 26.08
C TYR A 60 -11.74 -20.12 26.39
N ILE A 61 -11.38 -20.73 27.51
CA ILE A 61 -10.00 -21.08 27.84
C ILE A 61 -9.69 -22.38 27.09
N LEU A 62 -8.68 -22.36 26.21
CA LEU A 62 -8.02 -23.57 25.74
C LEU A 62 -6.64 -23.62 26.40
N ALA A 63 -6.46 -24.58 27.32
CA ALA A 63 -5.23 -24.74 28.06
C ALA A 63 -4.17 -25.42 27.20
N VAL A 64 -3.00 -24.79 27.08
CA VAL A 64 -1.76 -25.47 26.72
C VAL A 64 -1.02 -25.76 28.03
N GLN A 65 -0.79 -27.04 28.34
CA GLN A 65 -0.02 -27.42 29.52
C GLN A 65 1.47 -27.34 29.21
N GLU A 66 2.13 -26.33 29.77
CA GLU A 66 3.58 -26.29 29.87
C GLU A 66 4.06 -27.45 30.75
N THR A 67 5.13 -28.13 30.32
CA THR A 67 5.84 -29.11 31.14
C THR A 67 7.34 -28.83 31.10
N GLU A 68 7.77 -27.78 31.81
CA GLU A 68 9.18 -27.68 32.17
C GLU A 68 9.56 -28.85 33.08
N HIS A 69 10.69 -29.50 32.75
CA HIS A 69 11.60 -29.90 33.82
C HIS A 69 13.05 -29.65 33.45
N ASN A 70 13.81 -29.24 34.47
CA ASN A 70 15.04 -28.50 34.35
C ASN A 70 16.21 -29.29 34.96
N ARG A 71 17.45 -28.86 34.64
CA ARG A 71 18.77 -29.20 35.22
C ARG A 71 19.55 -30.31 34.53
N GLY A 72 20.84 -30.01 34.27
CA GLY A 72 21.88 -30.89 34.80
C GLY A 72 23.19 -31.06 34.03
N ASN A 73 24.10 -30.08 34.14
CA ASN A 73 25.56 -30.28 34.27
C ASN A 73 26.37 -31.08 33.21
N ARG A 74 27.30 -30.35 32.57
CA ARG A 74 28.76 -30.59 32.52
C ARG A 74 29.38 -31.89 31.95
N ASN A 75 30.53 -31.67 31.28
CA ASN A 75 31.67 -32.58 31.07
C ASN A 75 31.43 -33.74 30.07
N ASP A 76 32.44 -34.25 29.35
CA ASP A 76 33.79 -33.78 28.97
C ASP A 76 34.31 -34.70 27.82
N THR A 77 35.36 -34.29 27.10
CA THR A 77 36.08 -35.03 26.02
C THR A 77 35.27 -35.29 24.73
N GLY A 78 35.86 -35.42 23.54
CA GLY A 78 37.26 -35.23 23.13
C GLY A 78 37.65 -36.17 21.98
N SER A 79 38.71 -35.84 21.21
CA SER A 79 39.27 -36.66 20.10
C SER A 79 38.37 -36.73 18.82
N LYS A 80 38.87 -36.77 17.58
CA LYS A 80 40.22 -36.50 17.03
C LYS A 80 40.15 -36.23 15.51
N LEU A 81 41.25 -35.67 14.98
CA LEU A 81 41.85 -35.82 13.64
C LEU A 81 41.17 -36.82 12.66
N THR A 82 41.08 -36.55 11.35
CA THR A 82 42.19 -36.19 10.43
C THR A 82 41.68 -35.47 9.18
N GLY A 83 42.57 -34.76 8.47
CA GLY A 83 42.33 -34.28 7.11
C GLY A 83 43.33 -34.86 6.11
N GLN A 84 42.99 -34.84 4.81
CA GLN A 84 43.95 -34.89 3.70
C GLN A 84 43.33 -34.51 2.34
N THR A 85 44.12 -33.76 1.58
CA THR A 85 44.01 -33.43 0.14
C THR A 85 45.44 -33.59 -0.44
N PRO A 86 45.76 -33.31 -1.71
CA PRO A 86 45.02 -33.53 -2.98
C PRO A 86 45.88 -34.20 -4.11
N THR A 87 45.24 -34.81 -5.12
CA THR A 87 45.82 -35.02 -6.48
C THR A 87 44.68 -35.12 -7.51
N LYS A 88 44.62 -34.54 -8.73
CA LYS A 88 45.50 -34.09 -9.86
C LYS A 88 45.57 -35.07 -11.06
N MET A 89 45.66 -34.50 -12.28
CA MET A 89 45.80 -35.11 -13.64
C MET A 89 44.49 -35.67 -14.26
N SER A 90 44.23 -35.65 -15.60
CA SER A 90 45.01 -35.12 -16.75
C SER A 90 44.12 -34.63 -17.93
N SER A 91 44.70 -33.86 -18.85
CA SER A 91 44.15 -33.23 -20.06
C SER A 91 44.13 -34.12 -21.32
N LYS A 92 43.26 -33.83 -22.32
CA LYS A 92 43.66 -33.55 -23.74
C LYS A 92 42.55 -33.10 -24.71
N HIS A 93 42.85 -32.02 -25.46
CA HIS A 93 42.43 -31.55 -26.82
C HIS A 93 41.20 -32.15 -27.55
N VAL A 94 40.36 -31.36 -28.25
CA VAL A 94 40.55 -30.69 -29.58
C VAL A 94 39.34 -29.72 -29.82
N SER A 95 39.32 -28.58 -30.54
CA SER A 95 40.28 -27.59 -31.11
C SER A 95 39.49 -26.32 -31.58
N SER A 96 40.04 -25.44 -32.45
CA SER A 96 39.51 -24.11 -32.87
C SER A 96 39.11 -24.00 -34.37
N VAL A 97 38.40 -22.95 -34.86
CA VAL A 97 38.87 -21.69 -35.55
C VAL A 97 37.64 -21.15 -36.40
N PRO A 98 37.41 -19.85 -36.81
CA PRO A 98 37.94 -18.50 -36.45
C PRO A 98 36.89 -17.36 -36.13
N ILE A 99 37.33 -16.33 -35.39
CA ILE A 99 37.40 -14.86 -35.66
C ILE A 99 36.69 -14.31 -36.95
N PRO A 100 35.92 -13.17 -36.92
CA PRO A 100 36.50 -11.84 -36.62
C PRO A 100 35.72 -10.82 -35.76
N ASN A 101 36.50 -10.01 -35.02
CA ASN A 101 36.10 -8.72 -34.43
C ASN A 101 36.46 -7.58 -35.39
N SER A 102 35.57 -6.59 -35.56
CA SER A 102 35.97 -5.20 -35.82
C SER A 102 34.81 -4.22 -35.67
N LEU A 103 34.88 -3.31 -34.70
CA LEU A 103 34.48 -1.90 -34.82
C LEU A 103 35.07 -1.12 -33.65
N THR A 104 35.59 0.08 -33.91
CA THR A 104 36.26 0.94 -32.92
C THR A 104 35.26 1.79 -32.13
N PRO A 105 35.51 2.10 -30.85
CA PRO A 105 34.79 3.16 -30.15
C PRO A 105 35.02 4.50 -30.89
N LEU A 106 33.97 5.26 -31.15
CA LEU A 106 34.13 6.68 -31.52
C LEU A 106 34.42 7.48 -30.25
N SER A 107 35.50 8.25 -30.27
CA SER A 107 35.75 9.29 -29.27
C SER A 107 34.70 10.39 -29.42
N LEU A 108 33.82 10.53 -28.43
CA LEU A 108 33.04 11.75 -28.27
C LEU A 108 33.93 12.85 -27.66
N PRO A 109 33.71 14.15 -27.98
CA PRO A 109 34.52 15.22 -27.42
C PRO A 109 34.31 15.37 -25.92
N GLU A 110 35.38 15.65 -25.19
CA GLU A 110 35.30 16.18 -23.83
C GLU A 110 34.68 17.58 -23.89
N MET A 111 33.46 17.74 -23.36
CA MET A 111 32.82 19.04 -23.17
C MET A 111 33.09 19.56 -21.76
N ASP A 112 33.77 20.70 -21.67
CA ASP A 112 34.10 21.38 -20.42
C ASP A 112 32.85 22.07 -19.83
N PHE A 113 32.19 21.41 -18.89
CA PHE A 113 30.96 21.90 -18.25
C PHE A 113 31.26 22.89 -17.11
N ASN A 114 31.68 24.11 -17.47
CA ASN A 114 31.89 25.20 -16.52
C ASN A 114 31.00 26.44 -16.79
N GLU A 115 29.88 26.27 -17.50
CA GLU A 115 28.87 27.32 -17.67
C GLU A 115 27.84 27.34 -16.52
N SER A 116 28.12 28.22 -15.56
CA SER A 116 27.15 28.95 -14.72
C SER A 116 25.83 28.25 -14.35
N ILE A 117 25.80 27.63 -13.15
CA ILE A 117 24.54 27.29 -12.45
C ILE A 117 23.92 28.58 -11.87
N GLY A 118 23.41 29.44 -12.76
CA GLY A 118 22.81 30.73 -12.43
C GLY A 118 21.28 30.68 -12.44
N SER A 119 20.66 31.33 -11.46
CA SER A 119 19.21 31.58 -11.38
C SER A 119 18.30 30.34 -11.43
N LEU A 120 18.45 29.43 -10.46
CA LEU A 120 17.32 28.58 -10.06
C LEU A 120 16.25 29.48 -9.43
N ASP A 121 14.98 29.39 -9.87
CA ASP A 121 13.96 30.36 -9.47
C ASP A 121 13.60 30.25 -7.98
N LEU A 122 13.82 31.34 -7.25
CA LEU A 122 13.54 31.47 -5.82
C LEU A 122 12.03 31.40 -5.51
N GLN A 123 11.15 31.61 -6.50
CA GLN A 123 9.71 31.44 -6.33
C GLN A 123 9.33 29.95 -6.25
N VAL A 124 9.84 29.10 -7.14
CA VAL A 124 9.53 27.65 -7.16
C VAL A 124 9.94 26.95 -5.86
N ALA A 125 11.05 27.40 -5.25
CA ALA A 125 11.48 26.92 -3.94
C ALA A 125 10.55 27.36 -2.80
N LYS A 126 9.85 28.50 -2.93
CA LYS A 126 8.87 28.98 -1.95
C LYS A 126 7.51 28.32 -2.10
N ASP A 127 7.05 28.09 -3.33
CA ASP A 127 5.76 27.44 -3.58
C ASP A 127 5.77 26.00 -3.02
N LEU A 128 6.86 25.26 -3.25
CA LEU A 128 7.09 23.94 -2.66
C LEU A 128 7.26 23.95 -1.13
N LEU A 129 7.85 25.03 -0.59
CA LEU A 129 8.00 25.24 0.84
C LEU A 129 6.63 25.48 1.50
N ASP A 130 5.75 26.25 0.87
CA ASP A 130 4.39 26.47 1.33
C ASP A 130 3.52 25.20 1.21
N ASP A 131 3.72 24.36 0.19
CA ASP A 131 3.08 23.03 0.10
C ASP A 131 3.57 22.06 1.21
N ALA A 132 4.88 22.02 1.47
CA ALA A 132 5.44 21.23 2.58
C ALA A 132 4.94 21.73 3.95
N ASN A 133 4.89 23.05 4.15
CA ASN A 133 4.33 23.68 5.35
C ASN A 133 2.80 23.52 5.43
N SER A 134 2.08 23.41 4.31
CA SER A 134 0.66 23.05 4.27
C SER A 134 0.43 21.63 4.81
N LEU A 135 1.31 20.67 4.51
CA LEU A 135 1.28 19.35 5.14
C LEU A 135 1.50 19.40 6.66
N VAL A 136 2.36 20.27 7.17
CA VAL A 136 2.66 20.39 8.62
C VAL A 136 1.60 21.18 9.37
N THR A 137 1.15 22.32 8.85
CA THR A 137 0.19 23.21 9.53
C THR A 137 -1.19 22.57 9.72
N ASN A 138 -1.66 21.78 8.76
CA ASN A 138 -2.89 20.97 8.91
C ASN A 138 -2.80 19.91 10.04
N ILE A 139 -1.60 19.61 10.55
CA ILE A 139 -1.39 18.70 11.68
C ILE A 139 -1.27 19.47 13.01
N HIS A 140 -0.75 20.70 12.99
CA HIS A 140 -0.50 21.46 14.22
C HIS A 140 -1.78 21.79 15.01
N ASP A 141 -2.90 22.08 14.33
CA ASP A 141 -4.22 22.30 14.94
C ASP A 141 -4.70 21.10 15.80
N LEU A 142 -4.27 19.87 15.46
CA LEU A 142 -4.68 18.64 16.14
C LEU A 142 -3.77 18.24 17.31
N ALA A 143 -2.58 18.83 17.42
CA ALA A 143 -1.67 18.62 18.55
C ALA A 143 -2.16 19.25 19.88
N THR A 144 -3.34 19.88 19.88
CA THR A 144 -3.88 20.66 21.00
C THR A 144 -4.71 19.85 22.01
N HIS A 145 -4.88 18.53 21.81
CA HIS A 145 -5.60 17.64 22.75
C HIS A 145 -4.81 16.37 23.11
N GLU A 146 -4.41 16.30 24.38
CA GLU A 146 -4.02 15.09 25.13
C GLU A 146 -2.72 14.36 24.75
N LEU A 147 -1.70 15.10 24.31
CA LEU A 147 -0.31 14.86 24.73
C LEU A 147 0.40 16.21 24.94
N THR A 148 0.92 16.45 26.15
CA THR A 148 1.78 17.60 26.46
C THR A 148 3.18 17.37 25.87
N LEU A 149 3.79 18.41 25.29
CA LEU A 149 5.11 18.29 24.67
C LEU A 149 6.22 17.99 25.69
N ASP A 150 5.98 18.35 26.96
CA ASP A 150 6.93 18.28 28.07
C ASP A 150 7.18 16.86 28.59
N ASP A 151 6.30 15.89 28.25
CA ASP A 151 6.40 14.49 28.69
C ASP A 151 7.32 13.63 27.78
N ILE A 152 7.84 14.19 26.69
CA ILE A 152 8.75 13.50 25.76
C ILE A 152 10.18 13.96 26.04
N ILE A 153 11.02 13.04 26.55
CA ILE A 153 12.47 13.26 26.61
C ILE A 153 13.02 13.21 25.17
N ILE A 154 13.17 14.39 24.57
CA ILE A 154 13.84 14.57 23.28
C ILE A 154 15.36 14.54 23.56
N PRO A 155 16.16 13.71 22.87
CA PRO A 155 17.62 13.86 22.87
C PRO A 155 17.96 15.28 22.40
N GLU A 156 18.84 15.99 23.11
CA GLU A 156 19.26 17.33 22.69
C GLU A 156 19.78 17.28 21.25
N ILE A 157 19.30 18.18 20.39
CA ILE A 157 19.64 18.20 18.97
C ILE A 157 21.06 18.78 18.82
N ALA A 158 22.05 17.95 19.15
CA ALA A 158 23.46 18.27 19.00
C ALA A 158 23.80 18.42 17.51
N ASP A 159 24.38 19.58 17.16
CA ASP A 159 24.96 19.99 15.89
C ASP A 159 24.74 19.02 14.71
N MET A 160 23.58 19.16 14.04
CA MET A 160 23.34 18.53 12.74
C MET A 160 24.46 18.92 11.76
N PRO A 161 25.32 18.00 11.31
CA PRO A 161 26.44 18.35 10.46
C PRO A 161 25.92 18.82 9.10
N HIS A 162 26.37 20.00 8.65
CA HIS A 162 26.16 20.48 7.28
C HIS A 162 26.91 19.57 6.30
N LEU A 163 26.24 18.50 5.87
CA LEU A 163 26.80 17.52 4.95
C LEU A 163 26.56 17.96 3.51
N SER A 164 27.66 18.12 2.77
CA SER A 164 27.61 18.20 1.31
C SER A 164 27.07 16.88 0.74
N PRO A 165 26.08 16.89 -0.15
CA PRO A 165 25.61 15.66 -0.79
C PRO A 165 26.65 15.20 -1.81
N GLU A 166 27.38 14.12 -1.49
CA GLU A 166 28.15 13.37 -2.48
C GLU A 166 27.17 12.77 -3.50
N SER A 167 27.23 13.22 -4.75
CA SER A 167 26.42 12.66 -5.83
C SER A 167 26.94 11.29 -6.22
N LEU A 168 26.54 10.25 -5.47
CA LEU A 168 26.85 8.86 -5.76
C LEU A 168 26.37 8.49 -7.17
N ALA A 169 27.29 8.00 -7.99
CA ALA A 169 26.97 7.54 -9.34
C ALA A 169 25.95 6.38 -9.31
N PRO A 170 25.01 6.29 -10.27
CA PRO A 170 24.00 5.22 -10.32
C PRO A 170 24.59 3.80 -10.28
N GLU A 171 25.83 3.66 -10.74
CA GLU A 171 26.59 2.40 -10.81
C GLU A 171 26.99 1.86 -9.42
N ALA A 172 27.07 2.72 -8.39
CA ALA A 172 27.48 2.33 -7.03
C ALA A 172 26.40 1.56 -6.25
N ILE A 173 25.17 1.48 -6.77
CA ILE A 173 24.01 0.90 -6.08
C ILE A 173 23.87 -0.61 -6.37
N LEU A 174 24.57 -1.15 -7.37
CA LEU A 174 24.44 -2.56 -7.79
C LEU A 174 25.52 -3.47 -7.18
N GLY A 175 25.07 -4.51 -6.47
CA GLY A 175 25.78 -5.79 -6.33
C GLY A 175 26.88 -5.89 -5.26
N THR A 176 27.37 -4.79 -4.69
CA THR A 176 28.45 -4.82 -3.67
C THR A 176 28.03 -4.36 -2.27
N VAL A 177 26.84 -3.76 -2.14
CA VAL A 177 26.36 -3.18 -0.88
C VAL A 177 25.37 -4.13 -0.20
N ASN A 178 25.66 -4.55 1.02
CA ASN A 178 24.79 -5.42 1.83
C ASN A 178 23.95 -4.57 2.79
N ASN A 179 22.63 -4.81 2.84
CA ASN A 179 21.71 -4.09 3.74
C ASN A 179 22.16 -4.12 5.22
N ARG A 180 22.80 -5.20 5.67
CA ARG A 180 23.34 -5.34 7.03
C ARG A 180 24.46 -4.33 7.33
N LYS A 181 25.28 -4.01 6.33
CA LYS A 181 26.33 -2.99 6.45
C LYS A 181 25.71 -1.59 6.53
N LEU A 182 24.75 -1.28 5.65
CA LEU A 182 24.06 0.01 5.65
C LEU A 182 23.26 0.24 6.94
N ALA A 183 22.57 -0.79 7.46
CA ALA A 183 21.84 -0.70 8.72
C ALA A 183 22.78 -0.38 9.89
N ASN A 184 23.94 -1.04 9.97
CA ASN A 184 24.96 -0.72 10.98
C ASN A 184 25.50 0.70 10.82
N GLU A 185 25.82 1.15 9.60
CA GLU A 185 26.27 2.53 9.34
C GLU A 185 25.22 3.58 9.76
N VAL A 186 23.92 3.28 9.65
CA VAL A 186 22.84 4.14 10.13
C VAL A 186 22.73 4.10 11.67
N ILE A 187 22.83 2.91 12.29
CA ILE A 187 22.83 2.75 13.75
C ILE A 187 23.99 3.53 14.39
N GLU A 188 25.19 3.38 13.84
CA GLU A 188 26.42 4.05 14.31
C GLU A 188 26.38 5.57 14.08
N LYS A 189 25.80 6.04 12.96
CA LYS A 189 25.72 7.48 12.66
C LYS A 189 24.72 8.25 13.54
N TYR A 190 23.65 7.60 13.98
CA TYR A 190 22.56 8.24 14.74
C TYR A 190 22.49 7.80 16.21
N ASP A 191 23.51 7.10 16.71
CA ASP A 191 23.60 6.52 18.07
C ASP A 191 22.30 5.84 18.54
N LEU A 192 21.75 4.97 17.67
CA LEU A 192 20.43 4.39 17.89
C LEU A 192 20.42 3.45 19.10
N GLN A 193 19.64 3.85 20.10
CA GLN A 193 19.37 3.09 21.31
C GLN A 193 18.74 1.73 21.00
N ASP A 194 18.89 0.74 21.88
CA ASP A 194 18.58 -0.67 21.55
C ASP A 194 17.16 -0.93 21.04
N ALA A 195 16.15 -0.15 21.47
CA ALA A 195 14.78 -0.24 20.97
C ALA A 195 14.65 0.22 19.50
N ASP A 196 15.19 1.39 19.14
CA ASP A 196 15.17 1.94 17.78
C ASP A 196 16.03 1.09 16.84
N LYS A 197 17.15 0.57 17.36
CA LYS A 197 18.02 -0.40 16.70
C LYS A 197 17.33 -1.74 16.44
N GLU A 198 16.53 -2.26 17.37
CA GLU A 198 15.68 -3.43 17.14
C GLU A 198 14.63 -3.13 16.07
N LEU A 199 13.96 -1.97 16.13
CA LEU A 199 12.96 -1.55 15.14
C LEU A 199 13.55 -1.45 13.73
N LEU A 200 14.70 -0.78 13.56
CA LEU A 200 15.37 -0.67 12.26
C LEU A 200 15.82 -2.04 11.73
N THR A 201 16.43 -2.87 12.59
CA THR A 201 16.83 -4.24 12.25
C THR A 201 15.62 -5.09 11.84
N SER A 202 14.50 -4.95 12.56
CA SER A 202 13.24 -5.65 12.35
C SER A 202 12.64 -5.38 10.96
N VAL A 203 12.69 -4.14 10.48
CA VAL A 203 12.10 -3.76 9.17
C VAL A 203 13.07 -3.86 8.00
N CYS A 204 14.38 -3.69 8.21
CA CYS A 204 15.36 -3.73 7.12
C CYS A 204 16.02 -5.12 6.93
N LEU A 205 16.24 -5.87 8.02
CA LEU A 205 16.98 -7.15 8.02
C LEU A 205 16.14 -8.34 8.51
N GLY A 206 14.88 -8.10 8.90
CA GLY A 206 13.94 -9.13 9.33
C GLY A 206 12.88 -9.45 8.28
N PRO A 207 12.01 -10.45 8.52
CA PRO A 207 10.90 -10.81 7.62
C PRO A 207 9.90 -9.67 7.36
N LYS A 208 9.88 -8.63 8.19
CA LYS A 208 9.01 -7.46 8.00
C LYS A 208 9.46 -6.58 6.81
N SER A 209 10.68 -6.76 6.31
CA SER A 209 11.13 -6.13 5.05
C SER A 209 10.29 -6.55 3.84
N TYR A 210 9.79 -7.80 3.85
CA TYR A 210 8.87 -8.33 2.84
C TYR A 210 7.45 -7.76 2.95
N LEU A 211 7.13 -6.94 3.96
CA LEU A 211 5.87 -6.17 4.03
C LEU A 211 5.98 -4.81 3.29
N ILE A 212 7.17 -4.45 2.83
CA ILE A 212 7.42 -3.26 1.99
C ILE A 212 7.83 -3.69 0.58
N PHE A 213 8.57 -4.79 0.42
CA PHE A 213 8.93 -5.35 -0.89
C PHE A 213 8.78 -6.88 -0.90
N PRO A 214 7.57 -7.42 -1.19
CA PRO A 214 7.29 -8.86 -1.05
C PRO A 214 8.06 -9.78 -2.01
N PHE A 215 8.48 -9.28 -3.18
CA PHE A 215 9.25 -10.04 -4.17
C PHE A 215 10.78 -9.87 -4.04
N ALA A 216 11.29 -9.38 -2.89
CA ALA A 216 12.72 -9.42 -2.59
C ALA A 216 13.24 -10.88 -2.52
N SER A 217 14.44 -11.14 -3.04
CA SER A 217 15.03 -12.50 -3.05
C SER A 217 15.70 -12.91 -1.74
N SER A 218 16.16 -11.95 -0.92
CA SER A 218 16.50 -12.14 0.50
C SER A 218 16.41 -10.80 1.25
N VAL A 219 16.59 -10.82 2.58
CA VAL A 219 16.66 -9.57 3.38
C VAL A 219 17.97 -8.80 3.13
N GLU A 220 19.10 -9.49 2.95
CA GLU A 220 20.40 -8.89 2.59
C GLU A 220 20.39 -8.22 1.22
N SER A 221 19.63 -8.78 0.27
CA SER A 221 19.56 -8.34 -1.13
C SER A 221 18.30 -7.54 -1.48
N ASN A 222 17.48 -7.18 -0.49
CA ASN A 222 16.27 -6.39 -0.69
C ASN A 222 16.63 -4.97 -1.17
N GLN A 223 16.49 -4.74 -2.48
CA GLN A 223 16.96 -3.53 -3.17
C GLN A 223 16.20 -2.28 -2.72
N VAL A 224 14.92 -2.42 -2.37
CA VAL A 224 14.11 -1.33 -1.78
C VAL A 224 14.69 -0.91 -0.44
N MET A 225 15.07 -1.87 0.42
CA MET A 225 15.77 -1.58 1.68
C MET A 225 17.16 -0.99 1.46
N THR A 226 17.89 -1.39 0.41
CA THR A 226 19.18 -0.80 0.05
C THR A 226 19.03 0.69 -0.26
N VAL A 227 18.06 1.05 -1.10
CA VAL A 227 17.76 2.45 -1.47
C VAL A 227 17.29 3.25 -0.26
N LEU A 228 16.40 2.70 0.57
CA LEU A 228 15.89 3.37 1.78
C LEU A 228 17.00 3.62 2.82
N LEU A 229 17.83 2.62 3.12
CA LEU A 229 18.94 2.75 4.07
C LEU A 229 20.00 3.72 3.57
N GLN A 230 20.34 3.69 2.28
CA GLN A 230 21.31 4.60 1.68
C GLN A 230 20.90 6.07 1.83
N HIS A 231 19.60 6.38 1.64
CA HIS A 231 19.06 7.72 1.90
C HIS A 231 18.94 8.03 3.41
N SER A 232 18.60 7.04 4.23
CA SER A 232 18.49 7.21 5.70
C SER A 232 19.81 7.64 6.34
N LYS A 233 20.95 7.38 5.70
CA LYS A 233 22.27 7.89 6.13
C LYS A 233 22.38 9.43 6.07
N SER A 234 21.57 10.12 5.28
CA SER A 234 21.58 11.60 5.19
C SER A 234 20.26 12.23 5.63
N CYS A 235 19.14 11.53 5.49
CA CYS A 235 17.81 12.03 5.75
C CYS A 235 17.25 11.47 7.09
N PRO A 236 17.41 12.15 8.24
CA PRO A 236 16.97 11.62 9.54
C PRO A 236 15.45 11.47 9.63
N TYR A 237 14.69 12.31 8.93
CA TYR A 237 13.24 12.18 8.82
C TYR A 237 12.83 10.87 8.11
N LEU A 238 13.61 10.37 7.13
CA LEU A 238 13.38 9.07 6.50
C LEU A 238 13.57 7.94 7.52
N LEU A 239 14.66 7.98 8.30
CA LEU A 239 14.93 7.02 9.37
C LEU A 239 13.77 6.95 10.37
N TYR A 240 13.27 8.08 10.89
CA TYR A 240 12.13 8.06 11.81
C TYR A 240 10.83 7.55 11.15
N SER A 241 10.63 7.73 9.84
CA SER A 241 9.50 7.09 9.14
C SER A 241 9.64 5.56 9.05
N LEU A 242 10.87 5.03 8.93
CA LEU A 242 11.14 3.58 8.96
C LEU A 242 10.95 2.99 10.36
N LEU A 243 11.36 3.70 11.41
CA LEU A 243 11.10 3.31 12.80
C LEU A 243 9.58 3.26 13.08
N ALA A 244 8.83 4.29 12.63
CA ALA A 244 7.38 4.34 12.75
C ALA A 244 6.68 3.15 12.07
N ILE A 245 7.03 2.83 10.82
CA ILE A 245 6.37 1.71 10.11
C ILE A 245 6.77 0.34 10.69
N SER A 246 8.01 0.18 11.18
CA SER A 246 8.42 -1.02 11.93
C SER A 246 7.58 -1.23 13.18
N ALA A 247 7.36 -0.16 13.97
CA ALA A 247 6.51 -0.18 15.15
C ALA A 247 5.04 -0.50 14.78
N THR A 248 4.50 0.08 13.70
CA THR A 248 3.17 -0.26 13.19
C THR A 248 3.05 -1.72 12.78
N PHE A 249 4.09 -2.33 12.17
CA PHE A 249 4.09 -3.77 11.89
C PHE A 249 4.13 -4.62 13.16
N GLN A 250 4.92 -4.25 14.18
CA GLN A 250 4.89 -4.92 15.49
C GLN A 250 3.51 -4.81 16.18
N PHE A 251 2.88 -3.64 16.13
CA PHE A 251 1.53 -3.41 16.66
C PHE A 251 0.47 -4.26 15.94
N ASN A 252 0.54 -4.35 14.61
CA ASN A 252 -0.37 -5.20 13.84
C ASN A 252 -0.26 -6.69 14.23
N LEU A 253 0.94 -7.16 14.57
CA LEU A 253 1.23 -8.50 15.08
C LEU A 253 0.82 -8.72 16.56
N GLY A 254 0.43 -7.68 17.29
CA GLY A 254 -0.11 -7.78 18.65
C GLY A 254 0.71 -7.08 19.75
N ASN A 255 1.83 -6.42 19.44
CA ASN A 255 2.58 -5.65 20.43
C ASN A 255 1.91 -4.28 20.67
N GLU A 256 0.95 -4.23 21.61
CA GLU A 256 0.12 -3.03 21.87
C GLU A 256 0.95 -1.77 22.20
N HIS A 257 2.11 -1.92 22.85
CA HIS A 257 3.00 -0.81 23.17
C HIS A 257 3.54 -0.08 21.92
N CYS A 258 3.66 -0.77 20.78
CA CYS A 258 4.21 -0.19 19.56
C CYS A 258 3.29 0.84 18.87
N ASP A 259 2.01 0.94 19.23
CA ASP A 259 1.14 2.04 18.78
C ASP A 259 1.70 3.40 19.26
N VAL A 260 2.00 3.51 20.56
CA VAL A 260 2.59 4.73 21.15
C VAL A 260 3.95 5.04 20.52
N ILE A 261 4.81 4.03 20.37
CA ILE A 261 6.15 4.17 19.78
C ILE A 261 6.05 4.66 18.33
N SER A 262 5.15 4.10 17.52
CA SER A 262 4.89 4.56 16.14
C SER A 262 4.47 6.03 16.10
N ARG A 263 3.54 6.46 16.97
CA ARG A 263 3.12 7.86 17.06
C ARG A 263 4.25 8.81 17.46
N THR A 264 5.12 8.39 18.38
CA THR A 264 6.32 9.17 18.78
C THR A 264 7.26 9.36 17.59
N HIS A 265 7.60 8.30 16.86
CA HIS A 265 8.47 8.43 15.68
C HIS A 265 7.82 9.23 14.54
N ILE A 266 6.50 9.14 14.32
CA ILE A 266 5.77 10.02 13.39
C ILE A 266 5.92 11.50 13.82
N SER A 267 5.74 11.79 15.11
CA SER A 267 5.90 13.14 15.66
C SER A 267 7.32 13.68 15.43
N THR A 268 8.35 12.89 15.74
CA THR A 268 9.76 13.25 15.48
C THR A 268 10.05 13.44 13.99
N CYS A 269 9.56 12.54 13.12
CA CYS A 269 9.67 12.68 11.67
C CYS A 269 9.07 14.00 11.15
N LEU A 270 7.87 14.37 11.61
CA LEU A 270 7.20 15.60 11.19
C LEU A 270 7.90 16.86 11.73
N LYS A 271 8.42 16.82 12.96
CA LYS A 271 9.25 17.90 13.53
C LYS A 271 10.54 18.10 12.70
N LEU A 272 11.23 17.02 12.34
CA LEU A 272 12.46 17.08 11.52
C LEU A 272 12.20 17.60 10.10
N LEU A 273 11.07 17.23 9.48
CA LEU A 273 10.64 17.83 8.22
C LEU A 273 10.41 19.34 8.39
N SER A 274 9.63 19.77 9.39
CA SER A 274 9.37 21.18 9.65
C SER A 274 10.65 22.00 9.94
N ALA A 275 11.65 21.40 10.58
CA ALA A 275 12.96 22.02 10.82
C ALA A 275 13.75 22.18 9.50
N ALA A 276 13.78 21.14 8.65
CA ALA A 276 14.41 21.22 7.33
C ALA A 276 13.75 22.25 6.39
N PHE A 277 12.48 22.59 6.64
CA PHE A 277 11.70 23.59 5.93
C PHE A 277 11.52 24.92 6.71
N SER A 278 12.40 25.24 7.66
CA SER A 278 12.30 26.52 8.38
C SER A 278 12.88 27.70 7.56
N PRO A 279 12.12 28.78 7.31
CA PRO A 279 12.46 29.82 6.31
C PRO A 279 13.63 30.73 6.67
N GLU A 280 14.21 30.60 7.86
CA GLU A 280 15.33 31.41 8.36
C GLU A 280 16.69 31.04 7.73
N LEU A 281 16.75 29.97 6.92
CA LEU A 281 17.97 29.38 6.34
C LEU A 281 18.08 29.59 4.80
N SER A 282 17.42 30.62 4.28
CA SER A 282 16.72 30.62 2.97
C SER A 282 17.54 30.72 1.65
N GLU A 283 18.87 30.64 1.67
CA GLU A 283 19.66 30.55 0.42
C GLU A 283 20.42 29.23 0.26
N ASN A 284 21.19 28.79 1.27
CA ASN A 284 21.96 27.55 1.19
C ASN A 284 21.09 26.29 1.34
N VAL A 285 20.04 26.32 2.18
CA VAL A 285 19.17 25.15 2.40
C VAL A 285 18.36 24.78 1.14
N ASN A 286 17.97 25.76 0.33
CA ASN A 286 17.31 25.49 -0.96
C ASN A 286 18.17 24.61 -1.88
N LYS A 287 19.51 24.80 -1.90
CA LYS A 287 20.41 23.92 -2.65
C LYS A 287 20.52 22.51 -2.04
N SER A 288 20.39 22.34 -0.72
CA SER A 288 20.35 21.01 -0.09
C SER A 288 19.06 20.28 -0.43
N ILE A 289 17.91 20.92 -0.28
CA ILE A 289 16.58 20.32 -0.55
C ILE A 289 16.49 19.75 -1.97
N TRP A 290 17.04 20.44 -2.98
CA TRP A 290 17.07 19.96 -4.38
C TRP A 290 18.07 18.82 -4.66
N ASN A 291 18.87 18.44 -3.68
CA ASN A 291 19.74 17.26 -3.69
C ASN A 291 19.16 16.14 -2.78
N ASP A 292 18.41 16.50 -1.73
CA ASP A 292 17.74 15.59 -0.78
C ASP A 292 16.30 15.21 -1.18
N ILE A 293 15.80 15.67 -2.32
CA ILE A 293 14.40 15.49 -2.77
C ILE A 293 13.94 14.02 -2.86
N GLU A 294 14.87 13.10 -3.14
CA GLU A 294 14.58 11.66 -3.12
C GLU A 294 14.30 11.16 -1.70
N GLY A 295 15.10 11.58 -0.71
CA GLY A 295 14.86 11.28 0.69
C GLY A 295 13.52 11.83 1.19
N LEU A 296 13.17 13.05 0.78
CA LEU A 296 11.87 13.65 1.06
C LEU A 296 10.71 12.82 0.47
N LEU A 297 10.76 12.51 -0.83
CA LEU A 297 9.76 11.71 -1.53
C LEU A 297 9.58 10.33 -0.88
N LEU A 298 10.69 9.61 -0.65
CA LEU A 298 10.67 8.30 0.02
C LEU A 298 10.06 8.39 1.42
N THR A 299 10.32 9.45 2.18
CA THR A 299 9.75 9.66 3.52
C THR A 299 8.23 9.83 3.46
N VAL A 300 7.75 10.68 2.54
CA VAL A 300 6.31 10.91 2.35
C VAL A 300 5.60 9.62 1.92
N LEU A 301 6.24 8.77 1.11
CA LEU A 301 5.71 7.50 0.64
C LEU A 301 5.74 6.40 1.71
N VAL A 302 6.78 6.33 2.54
CA VAL A 302 6.84 5.47 3.75
C VAL A 302 5.75 5.89 4.75
N LEU A 303 5.59 7.19 5.03
CA LEU A 303 4.51 7.69 5.89
C LEU A 303 3.12 7.36 5.30
N THR A 304 2.91 7.56 3.99
CA THR A 304 1.66 7.17 3.30
C THR A 304 1.34 5.69 3.52
N THR A 305 2.34 4.83 3.39
CA THR A 305 2.23 3.38 3.59
C THR A 305 1.95 3.03 5.06
N ASN A 306 2.60 3.72 6.00
CA ASN A 306 2.37 3.57 7.44
C ASN A 306 0.92 3.89 7.83
N PHE A 307 0.37 4.99 7.31
CA PHE A 307 -1.04 5.34 7.54
C PHE A 307 -2.03 4.36 6.88
N ALA A 308 -1.66 3.74 5.75
CA ALA A 308 -2.45 2.67 5.12
C ALA A 308 -2.40 1.34 5.92
N ALA A 309 -1.30 1.06 6.60
CA ALA A 309 -1.12 -0.14 7.44
C ALA A 309 -1.79 -0.02 8.83
N SER A 310 -2.04 1.20 9.31
CA SER A 310 -2.49 1.53 10.69
C SER A 310 -3.98 1.27 10.97
N TYR A 311 -4.55 0.14 10.55
CA TYR A 311 -6.00 -0.10 10.64
C TYR A 311 -6.55 -0.22 12.08
N LYS A 312 -5.78 -0.84 12.98
CA LYS A 312 -6.17 -1.11 14.38
C LYS A 312 -6.08 0.11 15.32
N VAL A 313 -5.44 1.21 14.89
CA VAL A 313 -5.16 2.38 15.73
C VAL A 313 -6.44 3.15 16.09
N ASN A 314 -6.48 3.73 17.30
CA ASN A 314 -7.63 4.47 17.81
C ASN A 314 -7.95 5.70 16.95
N LYS A 315 -9.16 5.74 16.36
CA LYS A 315 -9.59 6.73 15.34
C LYS A 315 -10.02 8.08 15.93
N VAL A 316 -9.23 8.61 16.87
CA VAL A 316 -9.48 9.87 17.57
C VAL A 316 -8.27 10.78 17.42
N GLY A 317 -8.51 12.04 17.02
CA GLY A 317 -7.50 13.11 17.06
C GLY A 317 -6.59 13.23 15.83
N ILE A 318 -6.18 12.15 15.16
CA ILE A 318 -5.18 12.24 14.08
C ILE A 318 -5.83 12.29 12.68
N LEU A 319 -5.35 13.19 11.81
CA LEU A 319 -5.65 13.20 10.38
C LEU A 319 -4.93 12.04 9.66
N HIS A 320 -5.47 10.82 9.80
CA HIS A 320 -4.99 9.58 9.14
C HIS A 320 -5.19 9.56 7.60
N SER A 321 -4.98 10.69 6.93
CA SER A 321 -5.20 10.87 5.50
C SER A 321 -3.93 10.51 4.72
N TRP A 322 -3.77 9.22 4.40
CA TRP A 322 -2.79 8.76 3.42
C TRP A 322 -2.89 9.55 2.10
N ARG A 323 -4.08 10.03 1.72
CA ARG A 323 -4.32 10.92 0.57
C ARG A 323 -3.63 12.28 0.67
N THR A 324 -3.44 12.81 1.88
CA THR A 324 -2.76 14.10 2.09
C THR A 324 -1.26 13.93 1.85
N HIS A 325 -0.67 12.86 2.39
CA HIS A 325 0.74 12.52 2.13
C HIS A 325 0.97 12.15 0.66
N LEU A 326 0.10 11.31 0.06
CA LEU A 326 0.17 10.99 -1.36
C LEU A 326 0.01 12.22 -2.26
N ARG A 327 -0.77 13.24 -1.85
CA ARG A 327 -0.85 14.52 -2.57
C ARG A 327 0.48 15.28 -2.51
N GLY A 328 1.09 15.40 -1.33
CA GLY A 328 2.45 15.97 -1.21
C GLY A 328 3.46 15.28 -2.12
N ALA A 329 3.40 13.94 -2.23
CA ALA A 329 4.21 13.19 -3.19
C ALA A 329 3.85 13.50 -4.66
N LYS A 330 2.56 13.64 -5.00
CA LYS A 330 2.11 14.07 -6.34
C LYS A 330 2.73 15.42 -6.72
N ASP A 331 2.59 16.40 -5.84
CA ASP A 331 2.91 17.79 -6.13
C ASP A 331 4.44 18.00 -6.15
N LEU A 332 5.20 17.25 -5.33
CA LEU A 332 6.67 17.12 -5.44
C LEU A 332 7.11 16.47 -6.77
N LEU A 333 6.48 15.36 -7.18
CA LEU A 333 6.82 14.68 -8.44
C LEU A 333 6.48 15.53 -9.67
N LEU A 334 5.34 16.22 -9.68
CA LEU A 334 4.99 17.18 -10.74
C LEU A 334 6.02 18.30 -10.84
N ASN A 335 6.39 18.93 -9.72
CA ASN A 335 7.40 19.98 -9.72
C ASN A 335 8.79 19.46 -10.15
N TYR A 336 9.13 18.20 -9.86
CA TYR A 336 10.32 17.56 -10.44
C TYR A 336 10.18 17.41 -11.96
N ILE A 337 9.09 16.78 -12.43
CA ILE A 337 8.86 16.44 -13.84
C ILE A 337 8.76 17.69 -14.71
N LEU A 338 8.16 18.78 -14.24
CA LEU A 338 8.02 20.00 -15.03
C LEU A 338 9.35 20.76 -15.14
N ASN A 339 10.11 20.86 -14.05
CA ASN A 339 11.30 21.73 -13.98
C ASN A 339 12.64 21.01 -14.28
N TYR A 340 12.73 19.68 -14.11
CA TYR A 340 14.00 18.93 -14.11
C TYR A 340 14.10 17.83 -15.19
N LYS A 341 13.41 17.98 -16.34
CA LYS A 341 13.36 17.04 -17.50
C LYS A 341 14.70 16.63 -18.15
N ARG A 342 15.84 17.01 -17.56
CA ARG A 342 17.21 16.74 -18.07
C ARG A 342 18.18 16.22 -17.00
N ARG A 343 17.72 15.90 -15.78
CA ARG A 343 18.53 15.16 -14.81
C ARG A 343 18.35 13.66 -15.06
N ASN A 344 19.46 12.91 -15.05
CA ASN A 344 19.43 11.45 -15.12
C ASN A 344 18.58 10.89 -13.97
N ILE A 345 17.80 9.84 -14.23
CA ILE A 345 16.98 9.21 -13.20
C ILE A 345 17.81 8.28 -12.32
N SER A 346 17.62 8.42 -11.01
CA SER A 346 18.30 7.69 -9.94
C SER A 346 17.41 6.57 -9.38
N PRO A 347 17.99 5.54 -8.72
CA PRO A 347 17.19 4.48 -8.09
C PRO A 347 16.23 4.94 -6.98
N GLY A 348 16.53 6.01 -6.24
CA GLY A 348 15.63 6.56 -5.22
C GLY A 348 14.42 7.26 -5.84
N LEU A 349 14.64 8.10 -6.85
CA LEU A 349 13.56 8.70 -7.64
C LEU A 349 12.74 7.65 -8.39
N ALA A 350 13.39 6.65 -9.00
CA ALA A 350 12.70 5.57 -9.71
C ALA A 350 11.81 4.74 -8.76
N LEU A 351 12.30 4.43 -7.55
CA LEU A 351 11.50 3.81 -6.49
C LEU A 351 10.34 4.73 -6.05
N ALA A 352 10.58 6.03 -5.88
CA ALA A 352 9.54 6.98 -5.50
C ALA A 352 8.42 7.08 -6.55
N LYS A 353 8.77 7.10 -7.84
CA LYS A 353 7.80 7.04 -8.96
C LYS A 353 6.94 5.79 -8.90
N LEU A 354 7.55 4.60 -8.78
CA LEU A 354 6.82 3.32 -8.66
C LEU A 354 5.91 3.29 -7.43
N TRP A 355 6.39 3.79 -6.29
CA TRP A 355 5.65 3.73 -5.02
C TRP A 355 4.47 4.72 -5.00
N TYR A 356 4.63 5.91 -5.58
CA TYR A 356 3.51 6.82 -5.86
C TYR A 356 2.46 6.12 -6.75
N PHE A 357 2.90 5.58 -7.89
CA PHE A 357 2.03 4.92 -8.86
C PHE A 357 1.27 3.73 -8.25
N ALA A 358 1.92 2.88 -7.45
CA ALA A 358 1.30 1.74 -6.79
C ALA A 358 0.07 2.12 -5.95
N ILE A 359 0.21 3.20 -5.16
CA ILE A 359 -0.84 3.68 -4.26
C ILE A 359 -1.92 4.43 -5.05
N GLU A 360 -1.53 5.31 -5.98
CA GLU A 360 -2.45 6.06 -6.84
C GLU A 360 -3.31 5.13 -7.70
N MET A 361 -2.74 4.09 -8.31
CA MET A 361 -3.47 3.07 -9.06
C MET A 361 -4.47 2.32 -8.20
N THR A 362 -4.01 1.83 -7.04
CA THR A 362 -4.85 1.05 -6.12
C THR A 362 -6.03 1.90 -5.63
N ALA A 363 -5.80 3.19 -5.39
CA ALA A 363 -6.82 4.16 -5.04
C ALA A 363 -7.77 4.48 -6.22
N GLY A 364 -7.22 4.71 -7.42
CA GLY A 364 -7.93 5.01 -8.66
C GLY A 364 -8.92 3.92 -9.07
N LEU A 365 -8.55 2.65 -8.92
CA LEU A 365 -9.43 1.50 -9.21
C LEU A 365 -10.48 1.24 -8.10
N ASN A 366 -10.10 1.39 -6.83
CA ASN A 366 -10.84 0.74 -5.73
C ASN A 366 -11.44 1.70 -4.69
N SER A 367 -10.94 2.94 -4.57
CA SER A 367 -11.46 3.91 -3.61
C SER A 367 -12.58 4.75 -4.22
N PRO A 368 -13.69 5.05 -3.52
CA PRO A 368 -14.81 5.81 -4.11
C PRO A 368 -14.40 7.22 -4.55
N LEU A 369 -13.41 7.83 -3.89
CA LEU A 369 -12.89 9.17 -4.20
C LEU A 369 -11.60 9.13 -5.05
N GLY A 370 -11.35 8.07 -5.84
CA GLY A 370 -10.15 7.91 -6.67
C GLY A 370 -8.86 7.95 -5.85
N GLY A 371 -7.76 8.47 -6.39
CA GLY A 371 -6.53 8.78 -5.65
C GLY A 371 -6.36 10.28 -5.40
N THR A 372 -5.31 10.85 -5.96
CA THR A 372 -4.91 12.27 -5.91
C THR A 372 -5.07 12.97 -7.28
N LEU A 373 -5.12 12.20 -8.38
CA LEU A 373 -5.37 12.66 -9.77
C LEU A 373 -6.87 12.90 -10.08
N SER A 374 -7.75 12.74 -9.09
CA SER A 374 -9.19 12.98 -9.23
C SER A 374 -9.55 14.38 -8.75
N LYS A 375 -10.25 15.16 -9.58
CA LYS A 375 -10.58 16.57 -9.27
C LYS A 375 -11.63 16.67 -8.18
N VAL A 376 -11.16 16.68 -6.93
CA VAL A 376 -11.99 16.94 -5.75
C VAL A 376 -12.56 18.36 -5.86
N ARG A 377 -13.83 18.47 -6.25
CA ARG A 377 -14.58 19.73 -6.26
C ARG A 377 -14.52 20.35 -4.86
N LYS A 378 -13.72 21.41 -4.68
CA LYS A 378 -13.80 22.28 -3.50
C LYS A 378 -15.23 22.79 -3.40
N SER A 379 -15.94 22.41 -2.35
CA SER A 379 -17.32 22.82 -2.14
C SER A 379 -17.38 24.27 -1.66
N ASP A 380 -17.49 25.22 -2.59
CA ASP A 380 -18.59 26.20 -2.52
C ASP A 380 -18.73 27.11 -3.75
N LYS A 381 -19.99 27.43 -4.05
CA LYS A 381 -20.51 28.40 -5.05
C LYS A 381 -20.26 28.09 -6.55
N PRO A 382 -21.31 28.19 -7.39
CA PRO A 382 -21.14 28.18 -8.84
C PRO A 382 -20.68 29.56 -9.35
N GLN A 383 -19.41 29.71 -9.71
CA GLN A 383 -18.98 30.75 -10.63
C GLN A 383 -19.02 30.19 -12.05
N ILE A 384 -19.80 30.83 -12.92
CA ILE A 384 -19.91 30.49 -14.34
C ILE A 384 -19.05 31.50 -15.12
N LYS A 385 -18.34 31.03 -16.17
CA LYS A 385 -17.43 31.78 -17.07
C LYS A 385 -16.05 32.05 -16.45
N SER A 386 -15.01 31.28 -16.75
CA SER A 386 -14.54 30.96 -18.11
C SER A 386 -14.59 29.45 -18.44
N GLU A 387 -14.17 29.08 -19.66
CA GLU A 387 -13.87 27.68 -20.00
C GLU A 387 -12.39 27.35 -19.72
N ASN A 388 -12.01 27.58 -18.46
CA ASN A 388 -11.07 26.78 -17.68
C ASN A 388 -9.79 26.29 -18.37
N ARG A 389 -8.96 27.21 -18.86
CA ARG A 389 -7.58 26.93 -19.29
C ARG A 389 -6.78 26.13 -18.24
N GLU A 390 -6.78 26.60 -17.00
CA GLU A 390 -6.13 25.96 -15.84
C GLU A 390 -6.59 24.51 -15.61
N THR A 391 -7.86 24.19 -15.84
CA THR A 391 -8.40 22.83 -15.62
C THR A 391 -8.05 21.87 -16.76
N VAL A 392 -7.69 22.39 -17.94
CA VAL A 392 -7.12 21.62 -19.06
C VAL A 392 -5.63 21.39 -18.83
N GLU A 393 -4.89 22.45 -18.48
CA GLU A 393 -3.46 22.37 -18.16
C GLU A 393 -3.21 21.36 -17.01
N GLN A 394 -3.95 21.46 -15.90
CA GLN A 394 -3.84 20.48 -14.79
C GLN A 394 -4.32 19.06 -15.17
N ALA A 395 -5.20 18.89 -16.16
CA ALA A 395 -5.55 17.55 -16.66
C ALA A 395 -4.37 16.91 -17.40
N GLN A 396 -3.64 17.72 -18.16
CA GLN A 396 -2.46 17.29 -18.92
C GLN A 396 -1.27 17.02 -17.99
N GLU A 397 -1.14 17.76 -16.89
CA GLU A 397 -0.17 17.50 -15.82
C GLU A 397 -0.44 16.17 -15.09
N ASP A 398 -1.68 15.95 -14.63
CA ASP A 398 -2.07 14.71 -13.95
C ASP A 398 -1.89 13.48 -14.87
N GLU A 399 -2.17 13.62 -16.16
CA GLU A 399 -1.92 12.59 -17.18
C GLU A 399 -0.42 12.37 -17.45
N LEU A 400 0.37 13.44 -17.54
CA LEU A 400 1.83 13.38 -17.73
C LEU A 400 2.53 12.67 -16.56
N LEU A 401 2.15 13.00 -15.32
CA LEU A 401 2.69 12.35 -14.12
C LEU A 401 2.37 10.85 -14.13
N PHE A 402 1.13 10.48 -14.46
CA PHE A 402 0.71 9.09 -14.47
C PHE A 402 1.52 8.27 -15.50
N LEU A 403 1.69 8.82 -16.72
CA LEU A 403 2.51 8.20 -17.77
C LEU A 403 3.98 8.05 -17.33
N ASP A 404 4.59 9.12 -16.83
CA ASP A 404 6.01 9.14 -16.43
C ASP A 404 6.31 8.25 -15.20
N THR A 405 5.33 8.04 -14.31
CA THR A 405 5.50 7.19 -13.11
C THR A 405 5.16 5.72 -13.34
N GLY A 406 4.16 5.42 -14.17
CA GLY A 406 3.65 4.06 -14.35
C GLY A 406 4.34 3.23 -15.43
N PHE A 407 4.89 3.85 -16.47
CA PHE A 407 5.30 3.13 -17.69
C PHE A 407 6.77 2.70 -17.65
N PHE A 408 7.00 1.50 -17.10
CA PHE A 408 8.30 0.84 -17.03
C PHE A 408 8.64 0.04 -18.31
N ASP A 409 8.64 0.68 -19.48
CA ASP A 409 9.07 0.04 -20.73
C ASP A 409 9.98 0.91 -21.61
N GLU A 410 10.80 0.25 -22.43
CA GLU A 410 11.83 0.88 -23.25
C GLU A 410 11.29 1.85 -24.32
N HIS A 411 10.06 1.66 -24.80
CA HIS A 411 9.45 2.54 -25.79
C HIS A 411 8.81 3.78 -25.15
N SER A 412 8.26 3.64 -23.94
CA SER A 412 7.60 4.71 -23.21
C SER A 412 8.57 5.60 -22.42
N ASN A 413 9.53 5.00 -21.71
CA ASN A 413 10.49 5.72 -20.87
C ASN A 413 11.81 4.93 -20.73
N PRO A 414 12.71 4.98 -21.73
CA PRO A 414 13.88 4.10 -21.79
C PRO A 414 14.87 4.29 -20.64
N GLU A 415 15.05 5.51 -20.12
CA GLU A 415 15.97 5.75 -19.02
C GLU A 415 15.41 5.22 -17.69
N TYR A 416 14.12 5.43 -17.43
CA TYR A 416 13.42 4.89 -16.27
C TYR A 416 13.43 3.34 -16.31
N TYR A 417 13.11 2.74 -17.47
CA TYR A 417 13.19 1.29 -17.65
C TYR A 417 14.60 0.76 -17.37
N ARG A 418 15.64 1.37 -17.95
CA ARG A 418 17.05 1.01 -17.72
C ARG A 418 17.40 1.03 -16.22
N ILE A 419 17.01 2.08 -15.51
CA ILE A 419 17.32 2.24 -14.08
C ILE A 419 16.51 1.27 -13.21
N LEU A 420 15.27 0.92 -13.58
CA LEU A 420 14.49 -0.11 -12.88
C LEU A 420 15.01 -1.52 -13.09
N VAL A 421 15.47 -1.85 -14.30
CA VAL A 421 16.16 -3.13 -14.60
C VAL A 421 17.50 -3.21 -13.86
N GLN A 422 18.30 -2.13 -13.88
CA GLN A 422 19.54 -2.06 -13.09
C GLN A 422 19.27 -2.20 -11.58
N SER A 423 18.22 -1.57 -11.06
CA SER A 423 17.79 -1.68 -9.65
C SER A 423 17.13 -3.02 -9.32
N GLN A 424 17.01 -3.95 -10.29
CA GLN A 424 16.37 -5.27 -10.15
C GLN A 424 14.90 -5.21 -9.70
N LEU A 425 14.23 -4.08 -9.95
CA LEU A 425 12.80 -3.86 -9.66
C LEU A 425 11.90 -4.28 -10.83
N VAL A 426 12.45 -4.54 -12.01
CA VAL A 426 11.74 -5.00 -13.22
C VAL A 426 12.50 -6.15 -13.88
N THR A 427 11.80 -7.20 -14.30
CA THR A 427 12.39 -8.31 -15.05
C THR A 427 12.69 -7.95 -16.51
N THR A 428 13.72 -8.56 -17.09
CA THR A 428 13.94 -8.60 -18.53
C THR A 428 13.19 -9.78 -19.14
N GLY A 429 12.59 -9.60 -20.33
CA GLY A 429 11.80 -10.62 -21.02
C GLY A 429 10.78 -10.01 -21.97
N ALA A 430 9.98 -10.87 -22.63
CA ALA A 430 8.93 -10.44 -23.55
C ALA A 430 7.78 -9.69 -22.86
N HIS A 431 7.52 -10.03 -21.59
CA HIS A 431 6.58 -9.34 -20.71
C HIS A 431 7.33 -8.88 -19.45
N PRO A 432 7.91 -7.67 -19.44
CA PRO A 432 8.56 -7.12 -18.25
C PRO A 432 7.57 -7.08 -17.09
N PHE A 433 7.95 -7.71 -15.97
CA PHE A 433 7.17 -7.77 -14.73
C PHE A 433 7.84 -6.90 -13.68
N ASN A 434 7.08 -6.02 -13.04
CA ASN A 434 7.60 -5.14 -12.00
C ASN A 434 7.42 -5.77 -10.63
N LEU A 435 8.53 -6.06 -9.95
CA LEU A 435 8.56 -6.72 -8.64
C LEU A 435 8.00 -5.84 -7.52
N PHE A 436 7.98 -4.51 -7.67
CA PHE A 436 7.40 -3.60 -6.68
C PHE A 436 5.88 -3.50 -6.85
N LEU A 437 5.41 -3.51 -8.10
CA LEU A 437 3.99 -3.34 -8.44
C LEU A 437 3.21 -4.67 -8.43
N GLY A 438 3.85 -5.78 -8.80
CA GLY A 438 3.25 -7.13 -8.86
C GLY A 438 2.51 -7.46 -10.16
N TYR A 439 2.83 -6.78 -11.27
CA TYR A 439 2.19 -6.97 -12.57
C TYR A 439 3.07 -6.46 -13.73
N THR A 440 2.66 -6.74 -14.97
CA THR A 440 3.38 -6.37 -16.19
C THR A 440 2.94 -5.01 -16.77
N ILE A 441 3.65 -4.53 -17.80
CA ILE A 441 3.32 -3.29 -18.50
C ILE A 441 1.99 -3.37 -19.28
N GLU A 442 1.59 -4.56 -19.75
CA GLU A 442 0.27 -4.78 -20.36
C GLU A 442 -0.86 -4.51 -19.37
N TYR A 443 -0.68 -4.91 -18.10
CA TYR A 443 -1.62 -4.55 -17.04
C TYR A 443 -1.66 -3.04 -16.81
N VAL A 444 -0.51 -2.34 -16.78
CA VAL A 444 -0.47 -0.87 -16.62
C VAL A 444 -1.32 -0.19 -17.68
N ARG A 445 -1.14 -0.56 -18.96
CA ARG A 445 -1.88 0.00 -20.10
C ARG A 445 -3.39 -0.28 -20.01
N ALA A 446 -3.78 -1.48 -19.58
CA ALA A 446 -5.19 -1.84 -19.38
C ALA A 446 -5.82 -1.13 -18.18
N ALA A 447 -5.08 -1.01 -17.08
CA ALA A 447 -5.54 -0.43 -15.83
C ALA A 447 -5.62 1.11 -15.91
N GLU A 448 -4.71 1.76 -16.64
CA GLU A 448 -4.75 3.18 -16.96
C GLU A 448 -6.07 3.58 -17.62
N GLU A 449 -6.42 2.95 -18.74
CA GLU A 449 -7.63 3.27 -19.49
C GLU A 449 -8.91 3.01 -18.68
N LEU A 450 -8.89 1.96 -17.86
CA LEU A 450 -9.97 1.70 -16.91
C LEU A 450 -10.04 2.80 -15.83
N VAL A 451 -8.92 3.25 -15.27
CA VAL A 451 -8.86 4.33 -14.28
C VAL A 451 -9.30 5.67 -14.88
N ARG A 452 -8.83 6.06 -16.08
CA ARG A 452 -9.35 7.22 -16.85
C ARG A 452 -10.88 7.16 -16.94
N GLY A 453 -11.41 5.99 -17.33
CA GLY A 453 -12.85 5.75 -17.44
C GLY A 453 -13.61 5.87 -16.11
N ILE A 454 -13.10 5.29 -15.03
CA ILE A 454 -13.72 5.38 -13.70
C ILE A 454 -13.66 6.82 -13.15
N ILE A 455 -12.56 7.56 -13.36
CA ILE A 455 -12.46 8.98 -12.96
C ILE A 455 -13.50 9.83 -13.71
N PHE A 456 -13.61 9.69 -15.04
CA PHE A 456 -14.63 10.37 -15.83
C PHE A 456 -16.06 10.10 -15.30
N LEU A 457 -16.37 8.85 -14.93
CA LEU A 457 -17.67 8.47 -14.37
C LEU A 457 -17.91 9.00 -12.95
N ARG A 458 -16.88 9.11 -12.10
CA ARG A 458 -16.98 9.77 -10.78
C ARG A 458 -17.33 11.26 -10.93
N GLU A 459 -16.72 11.93 -11.90
CA GLU A 459 -16.97 13.35 -12.18
C GLU A 459 -18.33 13.59 -12.88
N HIS A 460 -18.81 12.60 -13.64
CA HIS A 460 -20.04 12.65 -14.42
C HIS A 460 -20.96 11.42 -14.19
N PRO A 461 -21.59 11.26 -13.00
CA PRO A 461 -22.29 10.01 -12.64
C PRO A 461 -23.50 9.61 -13.50
N ASN A 462 -24.01 10.53 -14.33
CA ASN A 462 -25.12 10.27 -15.27
C ASN A 462 -24.63 9.84 -16.67
N ASN A 463 -23.33 9.93 -16.94
CA ASN A 463 -22.74 9.60 -18.24
C ASN A 463 -22.44 8.10 -18.34
N ARG A 464 -22.03 7.67 -19.53
CA ARG A 464 -21.51 6.33 -19.83
C ARG A 464 -20.28 6.46 -20.71
N LEU A 465 -19.39 5.46 -20.70
CA LEU A 465 -18.33 5.40 -21.71
C LEU A 465 -18.92 5.02 -23.08
N SER A 466 -18.26 5.50 -24.15
CA SER A 466 -18.60 5.09 -25.51
C SER A 466 -18.22 3.64 -25.79
N THR A 467 -18.90 3.01 -26.75
CA THR A 467 -18.58 1.65 -27.22
C THR A 467 -17.11 1.48 -27.60
N ASN A 468 -16.50 2.51 -28.20
CA ASN A 468 -15.09 2.50 -28.60
C ASN A 468 -14.15 2.46 -27.38
N GLN A 469 -14.45 3.20 -26.31
CA GLN A 469 -13.67 3.15 -25.07
C GLN A 469 -13.82 1.80 -24.36
N ILE A 470 -15.05 1.26 -24.28
CA ILE A 470 -15.29 -0.07 -23.70
C ILE A 470 -14.54 -1.15 -24.51
N ALA A 471 -14.55 -1.07 -25.84
CA ALA A 471 -13.80 -1.97 -26.71
C ALA A 471 -12.28 -1.85 -26.51
N LYS A 472 -11.74 -0.63 -26.40
CA LYS A 472 -10.31 -0.38 -26.11
C LYS A 472 -9.91 -1.00 -24.77
N ILE A 473 -10.66 -0.74 -23.70
CA ILE A 473 -10.44 -1.31 -22.37
C ILE A 473 -10.49 -2.85 -22.41
N THR A 474 -11.52 -3.43 -23.05
CA THR A 474 -11.66 -4.89 -23.22
C THR A 474 -10.46 -5.49 -23.96
N SER A 475 -9.98 -4.84 -25.03
CA SER A 475 -8.85 -5.30 -25.82
C SER A 475 -7.54 -5.29 -25.04
N LEU A 476 -7.28 -4.24 -24.24
CA LEU A 476 -6.08 -4.13 -23.40
C LEU A 476 -6.11 -5.15 -22.25
N ILE A 477 -7.27 -5.35 -21.61
CA ILE A 477 -7.46 -6.40 -20.60
C ILE A 477 -7.19 -7.79 -21.22
N TYR A 478 -7.70 -8.07 -22.41
CA TYR A 478 -7.45 -9.33 -23.11
C TYR A 478 -5.96 -9.55 -23.41
N GLN A 479 -5.23 -8.51 -23.85
CA GLN A 479 -3.78 -8.56 -24.04
C GLN A 479 -3.04 -8.86 -22.72
N SER A 480 -3.43 -8.19 -21.63
CA SER A 480 -2.87 -8.41 -20.29
C SER A 480 -3.13 -9.84 -19.76
N LEU A 481 -4.23 -10.49 -20.17
CA LEU A 481 -4.50 -11.91 -19.86
C LEU A 481 -3.59 -12.89 -20.63
N GLN A 482 -3.04 -12.50 -21.79
CA GLN A 482 -2.12 -13.36 -22.56
C GLN A 482 -0.68 -13.29 -22.05
N ALA A 483 -0.34 -12.32 -21.18
CA ALA A 483 1.00 -12.18 -20.64
C ALA A 483 1.39 -13.39 -19.78
N THR A 484 2.49 -14.03 -20.14
CA THR A 484 3.15 -15.11 -19.37
C THR A 484 4.55 -14.64 -18.97
N VAL A 485 4.79 -14.53 -17.67
CA VAL A 485 6.06 -14.04 -17.11
C VAL A 485 7.06 -15.18 -16.98
N ILE A 486 6.62 -16.34 -16.49
CA ILE A 486 7.44 -17.55 -16.45
C ILE A 486 7.11 -18.45 -17.66
N PRO A 487 8.09 -18.76 -18.54
CA PRO A 487 7.85 -19.62 -19.69
C PRO A 487 7.30 -21.00 -19.30
N GLY A 488 6.26 -21.46 -20.01
CA GLY A 488 5.68 -22.79 -19.79
C GLY A 488 4.83 -22.94 -18.52
N VAL A 489 4.46 -21.84 -17.85
CA VAL A 489 3.50 -21.83 -16.75
C VAL A 489 2.10 -22.26 -17.22
N ASN A 490 1.40 -23.05 -16.39
CA ASN A 490 -0.03 -23.32 -16.58
C ASN A 490 -0.86 -22.22 -15.90
N LEU A 491 -1.41 -21.28 -16.67
CA LEU A 491 -2.19 -20.14 -16.13
C LEU A 491 -3.48 -20.50 -15.35
N LYS A 492 -3.85 -21.79 -15.23
CA LYS A 492 -4.98 -22.24 -14.37
C LYS A 492 -4.56 -22.74 -13.00
N THR A 493 -3.35 -23.30 -12.88
CA THR A 493 -2.82 -23.83 -11.61
C THR A 493 -1.59 -23.06 -11.10
N PHE A 494 -1.07 -22.17 -11.95
CA PHE A 494 0.20 -21.47 -11.84
C PHE A 494 1.41 -22.40 -11.72
N GLU A 495 1.24 -23.69 -11.99
CA GLU A 495 2.32 -24.69 -11.96
C GLU A 495 3.30 -24.48 -13.12
N VAL A 496 4.60 -24.56 -12.80
CA VAL A 496 5.72 -24.44 -13.75
C VAL A 496 6.38 -25.80 -13.91
N SER A 497 6.67 -26.20 -15.14
CA SER A 497 7.30 -27.50 -15.42
C SER A 497 8.74 -27.57 -14.89
N ASP A 498 9.15 -28.69 -14.31
CA ASP A 498 10.49 -28.90 -13.73
C ASP A 498 11.64 -28.75 -14.74
N THR A 499 11.34 -28.89 -16.04
CA THR A 499 12.29 -28.68 -17.14
C THR A 499 12.67 -27.20 -17.32
N VAL A 500 11.89 -26.26 -16.79
CA VAL A 500 12.15 -24.83 -16.86
C VAL A 500 13.10 -24.46 -15.71
N GLN A 501 14.32 -24.06 -16.08
CA GLN A 501 15.20 -23.32 -15.17
C GLN A 501 14.72 -21.86 -15.11
N VAL A 502 14.59 -21.33 -13.90
CA VAL A 502 14.07 -19.98 -13.65
C VAL A 502 15.08 -19.25 -12.76
N ASP A 503 15.72 -18.22 -13.29
CA ASP A 503 16.82 -17.50 -12.63
C ASP A 503 16.35 -16.53 -11.53
N ILE A 504 15.06 -16.55 -11.17
CA ILE A 504 14.42 -15.63 -10.22
C ILE A 504 13.77 -16.42 -9.08
N PRO A 505 14.49 -16.71 -7.98
CA PRO A 505 13.94 -17.49 -6.85
C PRO A 505 12.66 -16.89 -6.23
N ALA A 506 12.58 -15.56 -6.14
CA ALA A 506 11.41 -14.86 -5.61
C ALA A 506 10.12 -15.06 -6.45
N SER A 507 10.24 -15.48 -7.71
CA SER A 507 9.09 -15.74 -8.60
C SER A 507 8.38 -17.06 -8.31
N LEU A 508 9.03 -18.01 -7.61
CA LEU A 508 8.51 -19.35 -7.38
C LEU A 508 8.21 -19.63 -5.90
N ALA A 509 7.18 -20.43 -5.65
CA ALA A 509 6.97 -21.15 -4.41
C ALA A 509 7.00 -22.66 -4.66
N ILE A 510 7.25 -23.46 -3.62
CA ILE A 510 7.18 -24.93 -3.69
C ILE A 510 5.99 -25.38 -2.84
N SER A 511 5.09 -26.15 -3.44
CA SER A 511 3.89 -26.68 -2.79
C SER A 511 3.65 -28.11 -3.27
N GLU A 512 3.57 -29.06 -2.34
CA GLU A 512 3.45 -30.51 -2.64
C GLU A 512 4.48 -31.02 -3.66
N GLY A 513 5.69 -30.47 -3.62
CA GLY A 513 6.79 -30.80 -4.53
C GLY A 513 6.74 -30.10 -5.90
N LYS A 514 5.64 -29.42 -6.23
CA LYS A 514 5.49 -28.64 -7.47
C LYS A 514 6.00 -27.21 -7.32
N ARG A 515 6.48 -26.62 -8.42
CA ARG A 515 6.81 -25.19 -8.53
C ARG A 515 5.59 -24.39 -8.94
N VAL A 516 5.29 -23.29 -8.25
CA VAL A 516 4.14 -22.40 -8.52
C VAL A 516 4.65 -20.98 -8.77
N SER A 517 4.26 -20.36 -9.89
CA SER A 517 4.63 -18.99 -10.25
C SER A 517 3.78 -17.95 -9.52
N TRP A 518 4.41 -17.18 -8.65
CA TRP A 518 3.82 -16.02 -8.01
C TRP A 518 3.63 -14.82 -8.95
N PHE A 519 4.50 -14.67 -9.96
CA PHE A 519 4.43 -13.55 -10.89
C PHE A 519 3.21 -13.68 -11.81
N ASP A 520 2.98 -14.87 -12.36
CA ASP A 520 1.82 -15.16 -13.21
C ASP A 520 0.52 -15.17 -12.40
N LEU A 521 0.54 -15.69 -11.17
CA LEU A 521 -0.59 -15.60 -10.24
C LEU A 521 -0.99 -14.14 -9.97
N ALA A 522 -0.02 -13.27 -9.64
CA ALA A 522 -0.30 -11.87 -9.39
C ALA A 522 -0.83 -11.16 -10.65
N GLN A 523 -0.17 -11.35 -11.80
CA GLN A 523 -0.57 -10.78 -13.10
C GLN A 523 -2.01 -11.17 -13.48
N GLN A 524 -2.38 -12.45 -13.35
CA GLN A 524 -3.71 -12.94 -13.73
C GLN A 524 -4.78 -12.50 -12.74
N VAL A 525 -4.52 -12.51 -11.42
CA VAL A 525 -5.49 -12.03 -10.41
C VAL A 525 -5.74 -10.52 -10.55
N HIS A 526 -4.70 -9.73 -10.80
CA HIS A 526 -4.85 -8.30 -11.08
C HIS A 526 -5.61 -8.05 -12.39
N THR A 527 -5.29 -8.76 -13.48
CA THR A 527 -5.97 -8.54 -14.77
C THR A 527 -7.44 -8.96 -14.74
N ASN A 528 -7.77 -10.10 -14.12
CA ASN A 528 -9.15 -10.53 -13.92
C ASN A 528 -9.96 -9.53 -13.08
N HIS A 529 -9.32 -8.84 -12.13
CA HIS A 529 -9.94 -7.75 -11.37
C HIS A 529 -10.27 -6.51 -12.22
N LEU A 530 -9.43 -6.14 -13.20
CA LEU A 530 -9.78 -5.07 -14.16
C LEU A 530 -11.04 -5.43 -14.95
N TYR A 531 -11.14 -6.68 -15.40
CA TYR A 531 -12.30 -7.18 -16.13
C TYR A 531 -13.54 -7.13 -15.22
N LEU A 532 -13.44 -7.59 -13.98
CA LEU A 532 -14.53 -7.56 -13.00
C LEU A 532 -15.01 -6.13 -12.73
N LYS A 533 -14.08 -5.18 -12.58
CA LYS A 533 -14.40 -3.75 -12.47
C LYS A 533 -15.15 -3.23 -13.68
N MET A 534 -14.74 -3.58 -14.91
CA MET A 534 -15.46 -3.17 -16.13
C MET A 534 -16.88 -3.76 -16.21
N LEU A 535 -17.06 -5.02 -15.79
CA LEU A 535 -18.36 -5.69 -15.76
C LEU A 535 -19.34 -4.99 -14.79
N ILE A 536 -18.90 -4.67 -13.56
CA ILE A 536 -19.81 -4.20 -12.49
C ILE A 536 -19.96 -2.67 -12.40
N THR A 537 -19.08 -1.89 -13.02
CA THR A 537 -19.08 -0.41 -12.86
C THR A 537 -20.30 0.25 -13.52
N PRO A 538 -21.06 1.09 -12.78
CA PRO A 538 -22.10 1.94 -13.37
C PRO A 538 -21.53 2.88 -14.43
N GLY A 539 -22.16 2.94 -15.61
CA GLY A 539 -21.67 3.69 -16.75
C GLY A 539 -20.63 2.97 -17.63
N MET A 540 -20.17 1.79 -17.20
CA MET A 540 -19.59 0.75 -18.07
C MET A 540 -20.69 -0.30 -18.36
N MET A 541 -20.46 -1.59 -18.09
CA MET A 541 -21.45 -2.63 -18.37
C MET A 541 -22.54 -2.77 -17.29
N ASN A 542 -22.26 -2.38 -16.04
CA ASN A 542 -23.20 -2.36 -14.91
C ASN A 542 -23.99 -3.69 -14.74
N LEU A 543 -23.31 -4.83 -14.86
CA LEU A 543 -23.93 -6.15 -14.72
C LEU A 543 -24.27 -6.43 -13.24
N PRO A 544 -25.44 -7.03 -12.94
CA PRO A 544 -25.81 -7.39 -11.58
C PRO A 544 -24.93 -8.53 -11.05
N LYS A 545 -24.71 -8.59 -9.72
CA LYS A 545 -23.88 -9.61 -9.07
C LYS A 545 -24.31 -11.07 -9.35
N THR A 546 -25.56 -11.29 -9.75
CA THR A 546 -26.11 -12.60 -10.11
C THR A 546 -25.82 -13.04 -11.55
N HIS A 547 -25.27 -12.16 -12.39
CA HIS A 547 -24.95 -12.43 -13.79
C HIS A 547 -23.83 -13.47 -13.92
N HIS A 548 -23.93 -14.38 -14.89
CA HIS A 548 -22.99 -15.51 -15.04
C HIS A 548 -21.53 -15.04 -15.16
N LEU A 549 -21.21 -14.10 -16.05
CA LEU A 549 -19.85 -13.54 -16.20
C LEU A 549 -19.28 -12.94 -14.90
N VAL A 550 -20.13 -12.37 -14.02
CA VAL A 550 -19.68 -11.80 -12.75
C VAL A 550 -19.36 -12.91 -11.75
N ARG A 551 -20.20 -13.94 -11.68
CA ARG A 551 -20.01 -15.13 -10.83
C ARG A 551 -18.82 -15.97 -11.25
N GLU A 552 -18.69 -16.24 -12.55
CA GLU A 552 -17.56 -16.98 -13.17
C GLU A 552 -16.22 -16.31 -12.86
N LEU A 553 -16.16 -14.98 -12.97
CA LEU A 553 -14.94 -14.22 -12.73
C LEU A 553 -14.61 -14.07 -11.24
N VAL A 554 -15.63 -13.92 -10.36
CA VAL A 554 -15.44 -13.97 -8.90
C VAL A 554 -14.98 -15.37 -8.46
N SER A 555 -15.55 -16.44 -9.01
CA SER A 555 -15.09 -17.82 -8.80
C SER A 555 -13.63 -17.97 -9.21
N THR A 556 -13.28 -17.53 -10.42
CA THR A 556 -11.89 -17.56 -10.94
C THR A 556 -10.91 -16.83 -10.01
N LEU A 557 -11.29 -15.65 -9.50
CA LEU A 557 -10.47 -14.86 -8.58
C LEU A 557 -10.29 -15.51 -7.20
N ILE A 558 -11.28 -16.27 -6.71
CA ILE A 558 -11.21 -17.00 -5.45
C ILE A 558 -10.55 -18.39 -5.61
N GLU A 559 -10.69 -19.05 -6.76
CA GLU A 559 -9.96 -20.29 -7.09
C GLU A 559 -8.47 -20.04 -7.37
N SER A 560 -8.12 -18.81 -7.78
CA SER A 560 -6.72 -18.36 -7.83
C SER A 560 -6.04 -18.31 -6.45
N LEU A 561 -6.77 -18.48 -5.34
CA LEU A 561 -6.20 -18.65 -4.00
C LEU A 561 -5.59 -20.06 -3.80
N VAL A 562 -4.61 -20.42 -4.65
CA VAL A 562 -3.93 -21.74 -4.65
C VAL A 562 -3.24 -22.11 -3.34
N MET A 563 -2.99 -21.13 -2.48
CA MET A 563 -2.49 -21.30 -1.11
C MET A 563 -3.57 -21.77 -0.11
N VAL A 564 -4.85 -21.78 -0.49
CA VAL A 564 -5.95 -22.37 0.29
C VAL A 564 -6.35 -23.71 -0.31
N LYS A 565 -6.12 -24.78 0.43
CA LYS A 565 -6.36 -26.16 -0.01
C LYS A 565 -7.54 -26.79 0.72
N LYS A 566 -8.19 -27.78 0.08
CA LYS A 566 -9.31 -28.55 0.64
C LYS A 566 -8.79 -29.89 1.19
N ARG A 567 -9.19 -30.26 2.41
CA ARG A 567 -8.79 -31.53 3.05
C ARG A 567 -9.60 -32.70 2.52
N SER A 568 -8.93 -33.80 2.19
CA SER A 568 -9.57 -35.05 1.74
C SER A 568 -10.34 -35.80 2.85
N SER A 569 -10.09 -35.48 4.12
CA SER A 569 -10.69 -36.13 5.30
C SER A 569 -12.14 -35.74 5.57
N ASP A 570 -12.43 -34.45 5.41
CA ASP A 570 -13.61 -33.79 5.97
C ASP A 570 -14.11 -32.63 5.08
N GLY A 571 -13.38 -32.31 4.00
CA GLY A 571 -13.73 -31.24 3.08
C GLY A 571 -13.49 -29.82 3.62
N SER A 572 -12.93 -29.64 4.82
CA SER A 572 -12.58 -28.30 5.31
C SER A 572 -11.42 -27.68 4.52
N PHE A 573 -11.33 -26.35 4.55
CA PHE A 573 -10.23 -25.63 3.93
C PHE A 573 -9.09 -25.36 4.93
N TYR A 574 -7.86 -25.28 4.44
CA TYR A 574 -6.68 -24.92 5.23
C TYR A 574 -5.68 -24.10 4.40
N LEU A 575 -4.81 -23.37 5.10
CA LEU A 575 -3.79 -22.53 4.50
C LEU A 575 -2.46 -23.30 4.39
N ASP A 576 -1.93 -23.46 3.18
CA ASP A 576 -0.64 -24.12 2.95
C ASP A 576 0.52 -23.15 3.21
N ARG A 577 1.17 -23.32 4.37
CA ARG A 577 2.29 -22.49 4.82
C ARG A 577 3.58 -22.63 4.00
N ASN A 578 3.66 -23.59 3.07
CA ASN A 578 4.81 -23.71 2.15
C ASN A 578 4.76 -22.70 1.00
N ILE A 579 3.56 -22.19 0.68
CA ILE A 579 3.31 -21.17 -0.35
C ILE A 579 2.76 -19.86 0.24
N PHE A 580 2.11 -19.90 1.41
CA PHE A 580 1.60 -18.69 2.07
C PHE A 580 2.71 -17.90 2.78
N ASP A 581 3.21 -16.85 2.13
CA ASP A 581 4.12 -15.85 2.68
C ASP A 581 3.71 -14.42 2.28
N SER A 582 4.54 -13.42 2.56
CA SER A 582 4.25 -12.00 2.30
C SER A 582 3.88 -11.67 0.84
N ARG A 583 4.28 -12.50 -0.14
CA ARG A 583 3.87 -12.37 -1.55
C ARG A 583 2.36 -12.46 -1.74
N ALA A 584 1.66 -13.15 -0.82
CA ALA A 584 0.20 -13.18 -0.77
C ALA A 584 -0.45 -11.81 -0.62
N MET A 585 0.25 -10.81 -0.05
CA MET A 585 -0.26 -9.44 0.07
C MET A 585 -0.44 -8.76 -1.29
N MET A 586 0.35 -9.12 -2.31
CA MET A 586 0.29 -8.46 -3.63
C MET A 586 -1.10 -8.60 -4.28
N ILE A 587 -1.76 -9.74 -4.11
CA ILE A 587 -3.11 -9.99 -4.64
C ILE A 587 -4.25 -9.52 -3.73
N GLN A 588 -3.97 -8.88 -2.59
CA GLN A 588 -4.98 -8.55 -1.57
C GLN A 588 -6.09 -7.65 -2.12
N SER A 589 -5.75 -6.62 -2.90
CA SER A 589 -6.72 -5.61 -3.34
C SER A 589 -7.83 -6.18 -4.24
N PRO A 590 -7.54 -6.97 -5.30
CA PRO A 590 -8.52 -7.81 -6.01
C PRO A 590 -9.48 -8.60 -5.12
N ILE A 591 -8.95 -9.41 -4.20
CA ILE A 591 -9.77 -10.30 -3.35
C ILE A 591 -10.66 -9.48 -2.40
N VAL A 592 -10.16 -8.34 -1.89
CA VAL A 592 -10.93 -7.39 -1.07
C VAL A 592 -12.13 -6.80 -1.82
N GLN A 593 -12.07 -6.70 -3.15
CA GLN A 593 -13.20 -6.21 -3.96
C GLN A 593 -14.22 -7.33 -4.28
N CYS A 594 -13.79 -8.60 -4.25
CA CYS A 594 -14.65 -9.75 -4.50
C CYS A 594 -15.61 -10.09 -3.33
N ILE A 595 -15.24 -9.76 -2.08
CA ILE A 595 -15.94 -10.20 -0.85
C ILE A 595 -17.47 -10.09 -0.93
N GLU A 596 -18.01 -8.95 -1.36
CA GLU A 596 -19.46 -8.66 -1.37
C GLU A 596 -20.19 -9.22 -2.60
N LEU A 597 -19.45 -9.79 -3.54
CA LEU A 597 -19.95 -10.44 -4.76
C LEU A 597 -20.01 -11.97 -4.64
N ILE A 598 -19.25 -12.57 -3.71
CA ILE A 598 -19.34 -13.99 -3.38
C ILE A 598 -20.77 -14.30 -2.88
N ASP A 599 -21.36 -15.42 -3.32
CA ASP A 599 -22.71 -15.86 -2.97
C ASP A 599 -22.78 -17.25 -2.31
N ASN A 600 -21.63 -17.93 -2.16
CA ASN A 600 -21.52 -19.23 -1.50
C ASN A 600 -20.61 -19.16 -0.24
N LEU A 601 -20.65 -20.22 0.59
CA LEU A 601 -19.95 -20.23 1.88
C LEU A 601 -18.52 -20.78 1.79
N ASP A 602 -18.25 -21.74 0.89
CA ASP A 602 -16.91 -22.28 0.65
C ASP A 602 -15.92 -21.17 0.23
N ASP A 603 -16.31 -20.32 -0.72
CA ASP A 603 -15.48 -19.20 -1.20
C ASP A 603 -15.29 -18.10 -0.15
N LEU A 604 -16.28 -17.88 0.72
CA LEU A 604 -16.12 -17.02 1.90
C LEU A 604 -15.22 -17.63 2.98
N GLU A 605 -15.06 -18.96 3.03
CA GLU A 605 -14.08 -19.59 3.91
C GLU A 605 -12.67 -19.52 3.31
N LYS A 606 -12.52 -19.72 1.99
CA LYS A 606 -11.24 -19.46 1.30
C LYS A 606 -10.77 -18.02 1.51
N ALA A 607 -11.64 -17.04 1.29
CA ALA A 607 -11.34 -15.63 1.52
C ALA A 607 -11.04 -15.35 3.01
N SER A 608 -11.76 -15.99 3.95
CA SER A 608 -11.49 -15.88 5.38
C SER A 608 -10.08 -16.34 5.74
N LEU A 609 -9.70 -17.56 5.36
CA LEU A 609 -8.39 -18.13 5.65
C LEU A 609 -7.25 -17.30 5.06
N TYR A 610 -7.41 -16.83 3.82
CA TYR A 610 -6.47 -15.94 3.15
C TYR A 610 -6.24 -14.64 3.93
N PHE A 611 -7.30 -13.93 4.34
CA PHE A 611 -7.14 -12.67 5.09
C PHE A 611 -6.64 -12.89 6.53
N HIS A 612 -7.01 -13.97 7.20
CA HIS A 612 -6.46 -14.30 8.52
C HIS A 612 -4.95 -14.56 8.43
N GLY A 613 -4.50 -15.29 7.41
CA GLY A 613 -3.06 -15.48 7.15
C GLY A 613 -2.32 -14.16 6.94
N LEU A 614 -2.90 -13.19 6.22
CA LEU A 614 -2.29 -11.87 6.06
C LEU A 614 -2.22 -11.08 7.38
N VAL A 615 -3.21 -11.22 8.27
CA VAL A 615 -3.15 -10.61 9.61
C VAL A 615 -2.03 -11.23 10.45
N GLU A 616 -1.82 -12.54 10.38
CA GLU A 616 -0.71 -13.25 11.04
C GLU A 616 0.67 -12.83 10.51
N LEU A 617 0.76 -12.37 9.26
CA LEU A 617 1.99 -11.77 8.70
C LEU A 617 2.20 -10.30 9.08
N GLY A 618 1.23 -9.66 9.76
CA GLY A 618 1.31 -8.27 10.20
C GLY A 618 0.64 -7.24 9.27
N THR A 619 -0.07 -7.70 8.24
CA THR A 619 -0.79 -6.83 7.29
C THR A 619 -2.06 -6.27 7.92
N GLY A 620 -1.96 -5.14 8.63
CA GLY A 620 -3.07 -4.53 9.37
C GLY A 620 -4.32 -4.25 8.54
N SER A 621 -4.18 -3.91 7.25
CA SER A 621 -5.30 -3.70 6.33
C SER A 621 -6.13 -4.97 6.06
N ALA A 622 -5.56 -6.16 6.23
CA ALA A 622 -6.27 -7.43 6.08
C ALA A 622 -7.28 -7.68 7.21
N ALA A 623 -7.07 -7.11 8.41
CA ALA A 623 -8.05 -7.19 9.49
C ALA A 623 -9.39 -6.50 9.12
N ALA A 624 -9.33 -5.45 8.30
CA ALA A 624 -10.52 -4.81 7.71
C ALA A 624 -11.26 -5.74 6.74
N ALA A 625 -10.52 -6.60 6.04
CA ALA A 625 -11.06 -7.57 5.11
C ALA A 625 -11.71 -8.76 5.84
N CYS A 626 -11.08 -9.27 6.91
CA CYS A 626 -11.70 -10.26 7.80
C CYS A 626 -13.07 -9.80 8.33
N GLU A 627 -13.17 -8.55 8.80
CA GLU A 627 -14.45 -7.99 9.28
C GLU A 627 -15.51 -7.88 8.16
N ARG A 628 -15.10 -7.53 6.92
CA ARG A 628 -16.02 -7.54 5.76
C ARG A 628 -16.47 -8.95 5.39
N VAL A 629 -15.57 -9.94 5.38
CA VAL A 629 -15.91 -11.36 5.17
C VAL A 629 -16.88 -11.85 6.24
N ARG A 630 -16.60 -11.56 7.52
CA ARG A 630 -17.47 -11.92 8.66
C ARG A 630 -18.87 -11.32 8.53
N LYS A 631 -18.95 -10.03 8.17
CA LYS A 631 -20.23 -9.34 7.95
C LYS A 631 -21.01 -9.93 6.78
N HIS A 632 -20.36 -10.16 5.63
CA HIS A 632 -21.04 -10.70 4.44
C HIS A 632 -21.50 -12.16 4.65
N ARG A 633 -20.73 -12.96 5.40
CA ARG A 633 -21.12 -14.32 5.82
C ARG A 633 -22.42 -14.33 6.61
N ILE A 634 -22.58 -13.41 7.57
CA ILE A 634 -23.82 -13.27 8.35
C ILE A 634 -25.00 -12.90 7.44
N ASN A 635 -24.81 -11.94 6.52
CA ASN A 635 -25.85 -11.54 5.56
C ASN A 635 -26.31 -12.73 4.69
N LEU A 636 -25.38 -13.52 4.14
CA LEU A 636 -25.71 -14.69 3.31
C LEU A 636 -26.36 -15.82 4.12
N GLN A 637 -25.99 -15.99 5.39
CA GLN A 637 -26.66 -16.94 6.28
C GLN A 637 -28.10 -16.49 6.55
N GLN A 638 -28.32 -15.20 6.85
CA GLN A 638 -29.66 -14.64 7.08
C GLN A 638 -30.57 -14.80 5.84
N LEU A 639 -30.08 -14.45 4.65
CA LEU A 639 -30.84 -14.64 3.40
C LEU A 639 -31.23 -16.11 3.18
N LYS A 640 -30.33 -17.06 3.47
CA LYS A 640 -30.64 -18.51 3.40
C LYS A 640 -31.64 -19.00 4.44
N PHE A 641 -31.91 -18.25 5.51
CA PHE A 641 -33.02 -18.53 6.43
C PHE A 641 -34.32 -17.84 6.00
N GLU A 642 -34.26 -16.70 5.30
CA GLU A 642 -35.43 -16.01 4.73
C GLU A 642 -36.00 -16.72 3.49
N ASP A 643 -35.16 -17.38 2.68
CA ASP A 643 -35.58 -18.24 1.56
C ASP A 643 -36.31 -19.53 2.01
N ILE A 644 -36.31 -19.86 3.31
CA ILE A 644 -37.10 -20.96 3.87
C ILE A 644 -38.50 -20.43 4.20
N SER A 645 -39.37 -20.38 3.19
CA SER A 645 -40.76 -20.00 3.40
C SER A 645 -41.45 -20.95 4.38
N TYR A 646 -41.91 -20.42 5.50
CA TYR A 646 -42.70 -21.16 6.49
C TYR A 646 -44.04 -21.57 5.86
N HIS A 647 -44.15 -22.81 5.39
CA HIS A 647 -45.44 -23.43 5.15
C HIS A 647 -46.09 -23.67 6.51
N ASP A 648 -47.20 -22.97 6.78
CA ASP A 648 -48.11 -23.40 7.84
C ASP A 648 -48.52 -24.86 7.59
N PRO A 649 -48.42 -25.76 8.59
CA PRO A 649 -48.91 -27.11 8.45
C PRO A 649 -50.42 -27.08 8.24
N GLU A 650 -50.92 -27.75 7.20
CA GLU A 650 -52.36 -27.85 6.95
C GLU A 650 -53.04 -28.54 8.14
N VAL A 651 -53.74 -27.75 8.96
CA VAL A 651 -54.54 -28.27 10.07
C VAL A 651 -55.80 -28.89 9.47
N GLU A 652 -55.84 -30.22 9.38
CA GLU A 652 -57.07 -30.96 9.08
C GLU A 652 -58.13 -30.65 10.14
N THR A 653 -59.04 -29.72 9.82
CA THR A 653 -60.19 -29.42 10.66
C THR A 653 -61.22 -30.54 10.55
N LEU A 654 -61.05 -31.59 11.37
CA LEU A 654 -62.08 -32.61 11.56
C LEU A 654 -63.40 -31.92 11.97
N PRO A 655 -64.53 -32.21 11.30
CA PRO A 655 -65.81 -31.60 11.61
C PRO A 655 -66.33 -32.13 12.95
N PHE A 656 -66.66 -31.23 13.87
CA PHE A 656 -67.37 -31.56 15.10
C PHE A 656 -68.83 -31.92 14.82
N SER A 657 -69.32 -32.93 15.55
CA SER A 657 -70.73 -33.24 15.78
C SER A 657 -71.08 -33.06 17.25
#